data_AF-A0A954W3Z5-F1
#
_entry.id   AF-A0A954W3Z5-F1
#
_cell.length_a   1.000
_cell.length_b   1.000
_cell.length_c   1.000
_cell.angle_alpha   90.00
_cell.angle_beta   90.00
_cell.angle_gamma   90.00
#
_symmetry.space_group_name_H-M   'P 1'
#
loop_
_entity.id
_entity.type
_entity.pdbx_description
1 polymer ?
#
loop_
_entity_poly.entity_id
_entity_poly.type
_entity_poly.pdbx_seq_one_letter_code
_entity_poly.pdbx_strand_id
1 'polypeptide(L)'
;APPAAAPPFDPEFANTMAGTATEHGSAERGLAVFAAHKSACLSCHKIGLHGGTVGPELTKIGHDRTPQQIVEAVFWPKRDVKPEFRVTAAVTEDGRVHRGYKIASNESSLTLKEPATGELMVLDRQQIEEEFDQGTLMPDGLTAAMSREQQVDLIRFLTTLGRPEGLAEPLIDAVVAHAHAHVPAAFEFDRAPLDPRSWPSWEHPVNRDRVYDFYGKQAEYFRRQLPRPSLLSEFPGLDGGQFGHWGNQNDTTWAGDEWNQMRLGSVQSGIFHGGGVTVARGVCVRLGETSELSACFNPDTLSYDAVWSGGFVKFSSFRHGFLHGLIMEGQLRAKPEAKKPSQPHKYLGFYRHGKRVVFAYRIGDVEYLDAPWVENGEFAREVAPVETHPLREVVQGGPSQWPQSLDTKIVYGEGHPYAIDTVELPVDNPWNAPLFCGGHDFLPDGSALVCTMQGDVWHVSGFVGNGRPDRPTQATWRRFASGLHHALGLLVTDRGIFVQCRDQLVRLHDRNGDGEADFYECFSNAFVTSAAGHDFICGLQQDQQGNFYTASGNQGLLRISADGERADVIATGFRNPDGVGLHPAGWLTTPCSEGDWTPSSMICEVPLAAGADGVIPHYGYRGPRDSQAPTLPLAYLPRGLDNSSGGQVYVSSERWGPLHGQMVHLSFGAGAHYLLLRDLVDGQSQGAIVPLPGEFKSGVHRGRFNPRDGQLYVSGMSGWGTYTTDQGCFQRVRYTGDSVQLPIGFHVHQNGVAVRFSEPLKRETAETASNHFAQCWNYQYSGAYGSPEYATRHPGLRGHDVLAIRSAHVLNDQHTLFLDIPDLQPVNQLHLRLNVASVAELSSGENNGSANGVDMFVTVHRLDEPLAEFPGYVHEPKTILPHPILSDLALATKRVPNPWQRRVPDARPLRLETGKNLTFATRTLRVKAGEALQFTLANPDVVPHNWVLVKPGSLRSVGEASNQLVADPEAFARHYIPHSDEVLFHTDIVPPGSEFTIYFRAPKEPGVYPYLCTFPGHWMVMNGELIVESDMP
;
A
#
# COMPACT_ATOMS: atom_id res chain seq x y z
N ALA A 1 -6.16 27.02 24.54
CA ALA A 1 -7.16 27.50 25.54
C ALA A 1 -6.68 27.09 26.92
N PRO A 2 -7.02 27.79 28.03
CA PRO A 2 -6.78 27.24 29.37
C PRO A 2 -7.46 25.87 29.49
N PRO A 3 -7.03 24.98 30.42
CA PRO A 3 -7.70 23.69 30.62
C PRO A 3 -9.19 23.94 30.77
N ALA A 4 -10.01 23.14 30.09
CA ALA A 4 -11.44 23.11 30.39
C ALA A 4 -11.54 22.67 31.85
N ALA A 5 -11.79 23.64 32.75
CA ALA A 5 -12.05 23.35 34.14
C ALA A 5 -13.18 22.31 34.20
N ALA A 6 -13.14 21.42 35.20
CA ALA A 6 -14.30 20.58 35.47
C ALA A 6 -15.55 21.48 35.49
N PRO A 7 -16.64 21.08 34.81
CA PRO A 7 -17.86 21.88 34.82
C PRO A 7 -18.23 22.17 36.28
N PRO A 8 -18.84 23.32 36.60
CA PRO A 8 -19.34 23.56 37.95
C PRO A 8 -20.23 22.38 38.39
N PHE A 9 -20.12 21.98 39.66
CA PHE A 9 -20.91 20.86 40.17
C PHE A 9 -22.40 21.11 39.96
N ASP A 10 -23.05 20.16 39.31
CA ASP A 10 -24.48 20.19 39.02
C ASP A 10 -25.13 18.85 39.44
N PRO A 11 -25.92 18.84 40.53
CA PRO A 11 -26.59 17.62 40.99
C PRO A 11 -27.70 17.16 40.03
N GLU A 12 -28.30 18.06 39.26
CA GLU A 12 -29.32 17.71 38.25
C GLU A 12 -28.67 17.02 37.05
N PHE A 13 -27.49 17.50 36.63
CA PHE A 13 -26.66 16.81 35.64
C PHE A 13 -26.27 15.40 36.09
N ALA A 14 -25.85 15.23 37.35
CA ALA A 14 -25.44 13.92 37.87
C ALA A 14 -26.57 12.89 37.78
N ASN A 15 -27.77 13.30 38.18
CA ASN A 15 -28.98 12.47 38.10
C ASN A 15 -29.39 12.19 36.66
N THR A 16 -29.40 13.22 35.81
CA THR A 16 -29.77 13.08 34.40
C THR A 16 -28.81 12.15 33.67
N MET A 17 -27.50 12.31 33.86
CA MET A 17 -26.48 11.45 33.26
C MET A 17 -26.64 9.99 33.71
N ALA A 18 -26.88 9.74 35.00
CA ALA A 18 -27.10 8.40 35.51
C ALA A 18 -28.36 7.76 34.90
N GLY A 19 -29.43 8.54 34.73
CA GLY A 19 -30.66 8.13 34.03
C GLY A 19 -30.39 7.81 32.55
N THR A 20 -29.80 8.76 31.81
CA THR A 20 -29.43 8.57 30.38
C THR A 20 -28.53 7.35 30.20
N ALA A 21 -27.54 7.15 31.06
CA ALA A 21 -26.66 5.97 31.00
C ALA A 21 -27.43 4.67 31.19
N THR A 22 -28.42 4.65 32.09
CA THR A 22 -29.26 3.47 32.33
C THR A 22 -30.14 3.13 31.13
N GLU A 23 -30.73 4.14 30.48
CA GLU A 23 -31.69 3.97 29.39
C GLU A 23 -31.02 3.78 28.02
N HIS A 24 -29.89 4.44 27.77
CA HIS A 24 -29.30 4.58 26.45
C HIS A 24 -27.83 4.17 26.37
N GLY A 25 -27.16 3.93 27.50
CA GLY A 25 -25.76 3.54 27.49
C GLY A 25 -25.55 2.07 27.16
N SER A 26 -24.38 1.77 26.58
CA SER A 26 -23.88 0.42 26.34
C SER A 26 -22.70 0.11 27.28
N ALA A 27 -22.84 -0.95 28.08
CA ALA A 27 -21.74 -1.40 28.95
C ALA A 27 -20.54 -1.90 28.13
N GLU A 28 -20.76 -2.51 26.96
CA GLU A 28 -19.68 -3.00 26.09
C GLU A 28 -18.86 -1.85 25.49
N ARG A 29 -19.52 -0.81 24.96
CA ARG A 29 -18.83 0.41 24.49
C ARG A 29 -18.15 1.13 25.65
N GLY A 30 -18.79 1.15 26.82
CA GLY A 30 -18.24 1.76 28.03
C GLY A 30 -16.97 1.07 28.53
N LEU A 31 -16.90 -0.26 28.42
CA LEU A 31 -15.70 -1.04 28.70
C LEU A 31 -14.56 -0.66 27.74
N ALA A 32 -14.85 -0.47 26.46
CA ALA A 32 -13.86 0.00 25.48
C ALA A 32 -13.35 1.42 25.83
N VAL A 33 -14.24 2.33 26.25
CA VAL A 33 -13.84 3.67 26.74
C VAL A 33 -12.97 3.55 27.99
N PHE A 34 -13.31 2.70 28.95
CA PHE A 34 -12.53 2.47 30.17
C PHE A 34 -11.13 1.91 29.88
N ALA A 35 -11.04 0.99 28.93
CA ALA A 35 -9.82 0.32 28.54
C ALA A 35 -8.94 1.14 27.57
N ALA A 36 -9.47 2.23 27.00
CA ALA A 36 -8.75 3.08 26.07
C ALA A 36 -7.59 3.83 26.75
N HIS A 37 -6.42 3.87 26.11
CA HIS A 37 -5.27 4.66 26.57
C HIS A 37 -5.61 6.15 26.79
N LYS A 38 -6.54 6.70 25.98
CA LYS A 38 -6.97 8.11 26.07
C LYS A 38 -7.73 8.44 27.36
N SER A 39 -8.43 7.48 27.96
CA SER A 39 -9.18 7.69 29.21
C SER A 39 -8.35 7.40 30.45
N ALA A 40 -7.24 6.66 30.31
CA ALA A 40 -6.28 6.27 31.35
C ALA A 40 -6.89 5.63 32.60
N CYS A 41 -8.17 5.25 32.57
CA CYS A 41 -8.89 4.75 33.74
C CYS A 41 -8.27 3.43 34.22
N LEU A 42 -7.96 2.54 33.27
CA LEU A 42 -7.36 1.25 33.52
C LEU A 42 -5.91 1.32 34.06
N SER A 43 -5.16 2.38 33.74
CA SER A 43 -3.80 2.60 34.27
C SER A 43 -3.80 2.82 35.77
N CYS A 44 -4.89 3.38 36.32
CA CYS A 44 -5.02 3.69 37.73
C CYS A 44 -5.91 2.70 38.47
N HIS A 45 -6.95 2.18 37.84
CA HIS A 45 -8.00 1.40 38.48
C HIS A 45 -7.97 -0.07 38.08
N LYS A 46 -8.09 -0.93 39.10
CA LYS A 46 -8.16 -2.37 38.93
C LYS A 46 -9.60 -2.84 38.70
N ILE A 47 -9.79 -3.76 37.74
CA ILE A 47 -11.01 -4.55 37.56
C ILE A 47 -10.60 -6.00 37.36
N GLY A 48 -11.15 -6.91 38.17
CA GLY A 48 -10.82 -8.32 38.12
C GLY A 48 -9.33 -8.55 38.39
N LEU A 49 -8.63 -9.15 37.43
CA LEU A 49 -7.18 -9.40 37.51
C LEU A 49 -6.32 -8.29 36.90
N HIS A 50 -6.93 -7.26 36.32
CA HIS A 50 -6.26 -6.30 35.45
C HIS A 50 -6.39 -4.87 35.98
N GLY A 51 -5.47 -3.98 35.58
CA GLY A 51 -5.49 -2.56 35.94
C GLY A 51 -4.47 -2.17 37.00
N GLY A 52 -4.38 -0.86 37.23
CA GLY A 52 -3.51 -0.28 38.26
C GLY A 52 -4.07 -0.36 39.67
N THR A 53 -3.20 -0.22 40.67
CA THR A 53 -3.57 -0.15 42.09
C THR A 53 -3.43 1.26 42.67
N VAL A 54 -3.23 2.25 41.79
CA VAL A 54 -3.14 3.66 42.15
C VAL A 54 -4.47 4.13 42.72
N GLY A 55 -5.59 3.89 42.00
CA GLY A 55 -6.94 4.20 42.44
C GLY A 55 -7.65 3.01 43.09
N PRO A 56 -8.88 3.21 43.59
CA PRO A 56 -9.70 2.13 44.14
C PRO A 56 -9.97 1.03 43.10
N GLU A 57 -10.02 -0.21 43.56
CA GLU A 57 -10.51 -1.34 42.77
C GLU A 57 -11.99 -1.16 42.46
N LEU A 58 -12.35 -1.29 41.18
CA LEU A 58 -13.68 -0.98 40.66
C LEU A 58 -14.51 -2.22 40.30
N THR A 59 -13.97 -3.43 40.50
CA THR A 59 -14.62 -4.71 40.13
C THR A 59 -16.09 -4.79 40.54
N LYS A 60 -16.44 -4.20 41.69
CA LYS A 60 -17.82 -4.19 42.25
C LYS A 60 -18.41 -2.79 42.43
N ILE A 61 -17.87 -1.78 41.75
CA ILE A 61 -18.24 -0.38 42.02
C ILE A 61 -19.72 -0.09 41.79
N GLY A 62 -20.35 -0.73 40.82
CA GLY A 62 -21.78 -0.61 40.56
C GLY A 62 -22.64 -1.14 41.71
N HIS A 63 -22.18 -2.16 42.43
CA HIS A 63 -22.82 -2.63 43.67
C HIS A 63 -22.52 -1.68 44.85
N ASP A 64 -21.29 -1.20 44.96
CA ASP A 64 -20.80 -0.49 46.15
C ASP A 64 -21.17 1.00 46.19
N ARG A 65 -21.55 1.59 45.06
CA ARG A 65 -21.97 3.00 44.95
C ARG A 65 -23.26 3.16 44.15
N THR A 66 -24.02 4.20 44.47
CA THR A 66 -25.19 4.59 43.68
C THR A 66 -24.75 5.14 42.32
N PRO A 67 -25.58 5.04 41.26
CA PRO A 67 -25.25 5.61 39.95
C PRO A 67 -24.86 7.09 39.98
N GLN A 68 -25.57 7.89 40.80
CA GLN A 68 -25.25 9.30 41.01
C GLN A 68 -23.84 9.48 41.60
N GLN A 69 -23.48 8.71 42.63
CA GLN A 69 -22.14 8.78 43.24
C GLN A 69 -21.02 8.38 42.27
N ILE A 70 -21.29 7.45 41.34
CA ILE A 70 -20.34 7.07 40.30
C ILE A 70 -20.15 8.22 39.31
N VAL A 71 -21.24 8.85 38.84
CA VAL A 71 -21.16 10.05 37.99
C VAL A 71 -20.40 11.16 38.71
N GLU A 72 -20.68 11.38 40.00
CA GLU A 72 -19.98 12.39 40.78
C GLU A 72 -18.48 12.13 40.90
N ALA A 73 -18.07 10.88 41.15
CA ALA A 73 -16.67 10.50 41.22
C ALA A 73 -15.93 10.65 39.88
N VAL A 74 -16.61 10.41 38.76
CA VAL A 74 -16.02 10.51 37.41
C VAL A 74 -15.89 11.97 36.94
N PHE A 75 -16.91 12.80 37.16
CA PHE A 75 -16.92 14.19 36.69
C PHE A 75 -16.28 15.17 37.68
N TRP A 76 -16.34 14.86 38.98
CA TRP A 76 -15.87 15.73 40.06
C TRP A 76 -15.09 14.93 41.13
N PRO A 77 -13.92 14.37 40.76
CA PRO A 77 -13.20 13.41 41.58
C PRO A 77 -12.76 13.94 42.97
N LYS A 78 -12.71 15.26 43.14
CA LYS A 78 -12.32 15.91 44.40
C LYS A 78 -13.44 15.99 45.45
N ARG A 79 -14.69 15.69 45.08
CA ARG A 79 -15.84 15.85 45.99
C ARG A 79 -15.87 14.82 47.11
N ASP A 80 -15.56 13.57 46.77
CA ASP A 80 -15.64 12.44 47.69
C ASP A 80 -14.42 11.51 47.52
N VAL A 81 -13.35 11.81 48.26
CA VAL A 81 -12.09 11.05 48.25
C VAL A 81 -11.98 10.26 49.54
N LYS A 82 -11.94 8.93 49.43
CA LYS A 82 -11.74 8.05 50.60
C LYS A 82 -10.37 8.34 51.25
N PRO A 83 -10.26 8.29 52.59
CA PRO A 83 -9.02 8.63 53.31
C PRO A 83 -7.76 7.90 52.80
N GLU A 84 -7.88 6.62 52.45
CA GLU A 84 -6.79 5.78 51.96
C GLU A 84 -6.27 6.15 50.56
N PHE A 85 -7.00 7.00 49.82
CA PHE A 85 -6.58 7.55 48.52
C PHE A 85 -6.35 9.07 48.58
N ARG A 86 -6.33 9.66 49.79
CA ARG A 86 -5.95 11.07 49.96
C ARG A 86 -4.43 11.20 49.91
N VAL A 87 -3.97 12.01 48.97
CA VAL A 87 -2.55 12.27 48.74
C VAL A 87 -2.09 13.30 49.75
N THR A 88 -1.06 12.95 50.51
CA THR A 88 -0.35 13.88 51.39
C THR A 88 1.03 14.14 50.79
N ALA A 89 1.42 15.40 50.73
CA ALA A 89 2.79 15.81 50.43
C ALA A 89 3.46 16.30 51.71
N ALA A 90 4.64 15.78 52.04
CA ALA A 90 5.47 16.24 53.14
C ALA A 90 6.77 16.83 52.57
N VAL A 91 7.06 18.07 52.93
CA VAL A 91 8.31 18.76 52.61
C VAL A 91 9.27 18.56 53.77
N THR A 92 10.45 18.00 53.52
CA THR A 92 11.47 17.76 54.54
C THR A 92 12.51 18.87 54.59
N GLU A 93 13.24 18.99 55.72
CA GLU A 93 14.28 20.01 55.94
C GLU A 93 15.42 19.99 54.90
N ASP A 94 15.63 18.86 54.22
CA ASP A 94 16.57 18.73 53.11
C ASP A 94 15.98 19.17 51.75
N GLY A 95 14.79 19.77 51.77
CA GLY A 95 14.08 20.31 50.62
C GLY A 95 13.38 19.27 49.74
N ARG A 96 13.29 18.00 50.18
CA ARG A 96 12.62 16.95 49.41
C ARG A 96 11.11 16.98 49.64
N VAL A 97 10.35 16.64 48.60
CA VAL A 97 8.90 16.54 48.66
C VAL A 97 8.49 15.08 48.54
N HIS A 98 8.11 14.47 49.64
CA HIS A 98 7.62 13.10 49.69
C HIS A 98 6.09 13.10 49.50
N ARG A 99 5.59 12.39 48.47
CA ARG A 99 4.15 12.31 48.17
C ARG A 99 3.65 10.89 48.21
N GLY A 100 2.51 10.67 48.86
CA GLY A 100 1.88 9.37 48.86
C GLY A 100 0.57 9.32 49.64
N TYR A 101 -0.05 8.15 49.66
CA TYR A 101 -1.24 7.90 50.44
C TYR A 101 -0.89 7.81 51.91
N LYS A 102 -1.55 8.61 52.75
CA LYS A 102 -1.31 8.60 54.19
C LYS A 102 -1.82 7.31 54.82
N ILE A 103 -0.90 6.40 55.17
CA ILE A 103 -1.24 5.10 55.78
C ILE A 103 -1.34 5.21 57.29
N ALA A 104 -0.39 5.90 57.92
CA ALA A 104 -0.34 6.07 59.37
C ALA A 104 0.36 7.38 59.72
N SER A 105 -0.04 7.96 60.85
CA SER A 105 0.61 9.15 61.38
C SER A 105 0.47 9.19 62.89
N ASN A 106 1.58 9.37 63.59
CA ASN A 106 1.64 9.52 65.05
C ASN A 106 2.59 10.68 65.42
N GLU A 107 2.91 10.87 66.69
CA GLU A 107 3.76 11.99 67.15
C GLU A 107 5.21 11.93 66.66
N SER A 108 5.75 10.75 66.33
CA SER A 108 7.14 10.58 65.90
C SER A 108 7.30 10.35 64.39
N SER A 109 6.28 9.83 63.68
CA SER A 109 6.42 9.54 62.25
C SER A 109 5.16 9.76 61.40
N LEU A 110 5.39 10.01 60.11
CA LEU A 110 4.41 10.00 59.03
C LEU A 110 4.76 8.87 58.06
N THR A 111 3.83 7.94 57.85
CA THR A 111 3.99 6.86 56.87
C THR A 111 3.15 7.13 55.63
N LEU A 112 3.79 7.30 54.49
CA LEU A 112 3.19 7.47 53.18
C LEU A 112 3.39 6.21 52.33
N LYS A 113 2.38 5.78 51.58
CA LYS A 113 2.50 4.73 50.56
C LYS A 113 2.62 5.38 49.19
N GLU A 114 3.68 5.05 48.47
CA GLU A 114 3.87 5.51 47.09
C GLU A 114 2.80 4.84 46.18
N PRO A 115 2.01 5.60 45.42
CA PRO A 115 0.87 5.07 44.65
C PRO A 115 1.18 4.11 43.49
N ALA A 116 2.31 4.28 42.81
CA ALA A 116 2.74 3.53 41.64
C ALA A 116 3.59 2.28 41.99
N THR A 117 4.47 2.35 42.99
CA THR A 117 5.34 1.23 43.42
C THR A 117 4.73 0.46 44.59
N GLY A 118 3.87 1.11 45.37
CA GLY A 118 3.30 0.55 46.60
C GLY A 118 4.26 0.55 47.79
N GLU A 119 5.47 1.12 47.66
CA GLU A 119 6.46 1.19 48.73
C GLU A 119 6.01 2.09 49.87
N LEU A 120 6.41 1.73 51.10
CA LEU A 120 6.13 2.51 52.30
C LEU A 120 7.32 3.43 52.62
N MET A 121 7.06 4.73 52.65
CA MET A 121 7.97 5.77 53.10
C MET A 121 7.63 6.15 54.55
N VAL A 122 8.58 5.99 55.47
CA VAL A 122 8.44 6.44 56.86
C VAL A 122 9.30 7.68 57.05
N LEU A 123 8.66 8.80 57.32
CA LEU A 123 9.30 10.09 57.56
C LEU A 123 9.27 10.40 59.05
N ASP A 124 10.40 10.81 59.60
CA ASP A 124 10.47 11.35 60.97
C ASP A 124 9.76 12.71 60.98
N ARG A 125 8.81 12.91 61.90
CA ARG A 125 8.09 14.19 62.00
C ARG A 125 9.01 15.36 62.30
N GLN A 126 10.15 15.14 62.94
CA GLN A 126 11.14 16.20 63.21
C GLN A 126 11.81 16.71 61.93
N GLN A 127 11.80 15.91 60.86
CA GLN A 127 12.42 16.27 59.58
C GLN A 127 11.42 16.89 58.60
N ILE A 128 10.14 17.04 58.97
CA ILE A 128 9.08 17.57 58.10
C ILE A 128 8.88 19.06 58.42
N GLU A 129 9.19 19.92 57.46
CA GLU A 129 8.91 21.36 57.54
C GLU A 129 7.42 21.67 57.32
N GLU A 130 6.80 21.01 56.33
CA GLU A 130 5.42 21.31 55.95
C GLU A 130 4.67 20.07 55.42
N GLU A 131 3.41 19.88 55.84
CA GLU A 131 2.53 18.78 55.40
C GLU A 131 1.30 19.38 54.68
N PHE A 132 1.05 18.97 53.44
CA PHE A 132 -0.07 19.44 52.62
C PHE A 132 -1.02 18.29 52.24
N ASP A 133 -2.33 18.49 52.42
CA ASP A 133 -3.35 17.66 51.78
C ASP A 133 -3.47 18.08 50.30
N GLN A 134 -3.17 17.16 49.39
CA GLN A 134 -3.25 17.36 47.95
C GLN A 134 -4.53 16.77 47.34
N GLY A 135 -5.43 16.21 48.14
CA GLY A 135 -6.70 15.65 47.66
C GLY A 135 -6.50 14.30 46.99
N THR A 136 -6.80 14.19 45.69
CA THR A 136 -6.77 12.92 44.94
C THR A 136 -5.80 12.98 43.76
N LEU A 137 -5.22 11.83 43.39
CA LEU A 137 -4.47 11.69 42.14
C LEU A 137 -5.36 11.64 40.89
N MET A 138 -6.67 11.42 41.04
CA MET A 138 -7.59 11.42 39.92
C MET A 138 -7.78 12.87 39.40
N PRO A 139 -7.40 13.17 38.15
CA PRO A 139 -7.38 14.53 37.64
C PRO A 139 -8.77 15.04 37.30
N ASP A 140 -8.95 16.35 37.37
CA ASP A 140 -10.17 17.01 36.90
C ASP A 140 -10.23 16.96 35.36
N GLY A 141 -11.44 16.91 34.80
CA GLY A 141 -11.65 17.06 33.35
C GLY A 141 -11.34 15.82 32.49
N LEU A 142 -11.19 14.62 33.08
CA LEU A 142 -10.98 13.36 32.34
C LEU A 142 -12.04 13.11 31.26
N THR A 143 -13.28 13.52 31.51
CA THR A 143 -14.40 13.34 30.58
C THR A 143 -14.47 14.39 29.49
N ALA A 144 -13.63 15.44 29.53
CA ALA A 144 -13.67 16.55 28.57
C ALA A 144 -13.26 16.13 27.15
N ALA A 145 -12.43 15.08 27.03
CA ALA A 145 -12.03 14.51 25.76
C ALA A 145 -13.01 13.45 25.22
N MET A 146 -14.05 13.11 25.98
CA MET A 146 -15.05 12.11 25.62
C MET A 146 -16.26 12.75 24.95
N SER A 147 -16.80 12.11 23.92
CA SER A 147 -18.13 12.48 23.39
C SER A 147 -19.20 12.27 24.46
N ARG A 148 -20.38 12.90 24.29
CA ARG A 148 -21.49 12.71 25.22
C ARG A 148 -21.90 11.23 25.32
N GLU A 149 -21.87 10.51 24.21
CA GLU A 149 -22.16 9.07 24.17
C GLU A 149 -21.11 8.26 24.91
N GLN A 150 -19.81 8.54 24.71
CA GLN A 150 -18.73 7.87 25.44
C GLN A 150 -18.85 8.07 26.95
N GLN A 151 -19.27 9.27 27.39
CA GLN A 151 -19.56 9.53 28.80
C GLN A 151 -20.73 8.66 29.29
N VAL A 152 -21.83 8.61 28.54
CA VAL A 152 -23.03 7.81 28.86
C VAL A 152 -22.69 6.31 28.93
N ASP A 153 -21.92 5.80 27.98
CA ASP A 153 -21.48 4.41 27.91
C ASP A 153 -20.52 4.06 29.06
N LEU A 154 -19.52 4.90 29.33
CA LEU A 154 -18.60 4.71 30.46
C LEU A 154 -19.36 4.63 31.79
N ILE A 155 -20.32 5.54 32.00
CA ILE A 155 -21.16 5.51 33.21
C ILE A 155 -22.02 4.25 33.22
N ARG A 156 -22.61 3.81 32.09
CA ARG A 156 -23.36 2.55 32.05
C ARG A 156 -22.51 1.35 32.44
N PHE A 157 -21.29 1.27 31.91
CA PHE A 157 -20.34 0.22 32.28
C PHE A 157 -20.05 0.25 33.79
N LEU A 158 -19.62 1.39 34.34
CA LEU A 158 -19.27 1.51 35.75
C LEU A 158 -20.45 1.23 36.69
N THR A 159 -21.65 1.69 36.33
CA THR A 159 -22.86 1.51 37.16
C THR A 159 -23.40 0.08 37.17
N THR A 160 -23.04 -0.73 36.17
CA THR A 160 -23.44 -2.13 36.07
C THR A 160 -22.36 -3.12 36.54
N LEU A 161 -21.12 -2.67 36.80
CA LEU A 161 -20.05 -3.50 37.34
C LEU A 161 -20.42 -4.16 38.67
N GLY A 162 -20.20 -5.47 38.77
CA GLY A 162 -20.53 -6.28 39.94
C GLY A 162 -22.02 -6.53 40.14
N ARG A 163 -22.88 -6.19 39.17
CA ARG A 163 -24.32 -6.48 39.19
C ARG A 163 -24.71 -7.55 38.16
N PRO A 164 -25.83 -8.26 38.35
CA PRO A 164 -26.33 -9.26 37.39
C PRO A 164 -26.56 -8.71 35.98
N GLU A 165 -26.93 -7.43 35.86
CA GLU A 165 -27.17 -6.73 34.60
C GLU A 165 -25.89 -6.20 33.91
N GLY A 166 -24.72 -6.39 34.52
CA GLY A 166 -23.42 -5.99 33.97
C GLY A 166 -22.79 -7.04 33.03
N LEU A 167 -21.68 -6.66 32.41
CA LEU A 167 -20.88 -7.59 31.60
C LEU A 167 -20.32 -8.72 32.47
N ALA A 168 -20.27 -9.92 31.92
CA ALA A 168 -19.69 -11.07 32.61
C ALA A 168 -18.19 -10.85 32.87
N GLU A 169 -17.68 -11.25 34.04
CA GLU A 169 -16.26 -11.10 34.41
C GLU A 169 -15.29 -11.63 33.34
N PRO A 170 -15.50 -12.81 32.70
CA PRO A 170 -14.61 -13.28 31.64
C PRO A 170 -14.55 -12.36 30.40
N LEU A 171 -15.66 -11.67 30.07
CA LEU A 171 -15.72 -10.71 28.96
C LEU A 171 -14.91 -9.45 29.31
N ILE A 172 -15.04 -8.98 30.54
CA ILE A 172 -14.26 -7.85 31.05
C ILE A 172 -12.77 -8.20 31.06
N ASP A 173 -12.39 -9.34 31.64
CA ASP A 173 -11.00 -9.79 31.70
C ASP A 173 -10.40 -9.92 30.30
N ALA A 174 -11.13 -10.51 29.35
CA ALA A 174 -10.65 -10.64 27.97
C ALA A 174 -10.38 -9.28 27.32
N VAL A 175 -11.32 -8.33 27.35
CA VAL A 175 -11.11 -7.00 26.73
C VAL A 175 -9.98 -6.23 27.41
N VAL A 176 -9.93 -6.28 28.74
CA VAL A 176 -8.96 -5.53 29.54
C VAL A 176 -7.56 -6.12 29.44
N ALA A 177 -7.41 -7.45 29.35
CA ALA A 177 -6.13 -8.11 29.11
C ALA A 177 -5.49 -7.66 27.79
N HIS A 178 -6.28 -7.55 26.72
CA HIS A 178 -5.80 -7.10 25.41
C HIS A 178 -5.46 -5.60 25.41
N ALA A 179 -6.25 -4.79 26.10
CA ALA A 179 -5.97 -3.36 26.24
C ALA A 179 -4.67 -3.07 27.02
N HIS A 180 -4.33 -3.90 28.02
CA HIS A 180 -3.07 -3.79 28.76
C HIS A 180 -1.85 -4.28 28.01
N ALA A 181 -2.01 -5.27 27.14
CA ALA A 181 -0.88 -5.87 26.45
C ALA A 181 -0.35 -4.97 25.31
N HIS A 182 -1.19 -4.12 24.71
CA HIS A 182 -0.92 -3.43 23.44
C HIS A 182 -0.30 -4.34 22.36
N VAL A 183 -0.48 -5.66 22.49
CA VAL A 183 0.00 -6.66 21.56
C VAL A 183 -1.19 -7.03 20.67
N PRO A 184 -1.07 -6.91 19.35
CA PRO A 184 -2.09 -7.39 18.44
C PRO A 184 -2.41 -8.86 18.70
N ALA A 185 -3.69 -9.22 18.72
CA ALA A 185 -4.09 -10.61 18.83
C ALA A 185 -3.55 -11.37 17.61
N ALA A 186 -2.69 -12.34 17.89
CA ALA A 186 -2.17 -13.26 16.88
C ALA A 186 -3.12 -14.44 16.70
N PHE A 187 -3.05 -15.06 15.53
CA PHE A 187 -3.67 -16.35 15.27
C PHE A 187 -2.69 -17.24 14.52
N GLU A 188 -2.81 -18.55 14.72
CA GLU A 188 -2.08 -19.49 13.89
C GLU A 188 -2.74 -19.59 12.52
N PHE A 189 -1.94 -19.48 11.48
CA PHE A 189 -2.38 -19.69 10.10
C PHE A 189 -1.43 -20.66 9.41
N ASP A 190 -2.00 -21.53 8.60
CA ASP A 190 -1.24 -22.30 7.63
C ASP A 190 -0.99 -21.44 6.37
N ARG A 191 -0.01 -21.84 5.56
CA ARG A 191 0.32 -21.15 4.31
C ARG A 191 -0.54 -21.59 3.13
N ALA A 192 -1.22 -22.73 3.21
CA ALA A 192 -1.96 -23.28 2.09
C ALA A 192 -3.17 -22.39 1.75
N PRO A 193 -3.59 -22.30 0.48
CA PRO A 193 -4.82 -21.60 0.12
C PRO A 193 -6.05 -22.23 0.79
N LEU A 194 -7.07 -21.43 1.07
CA LEU A 194 -8.38 -21.88 1.55
C LEU A 194 -9.05 -22.84 0.55
N ASP A 195 -8.85 -22.61 -0.75
CA ASP A 195 -9.22 -23.54 -1.81
C ASP A 195 -8.03 -23.89 -2.72
N PRO A 196 -7.32 -24.99 -2.43
CA PRO A 196 -6.21 -25.47 -3.26
C PRO A 196 -6.55 -25.72 -4.73
N ARG A 197 -7.82 -25.96 -5.08
CA ARG A 197 -8.24 -26.19 -6.48
C ARG A 197 -8.14 -24.92 -7.32
N SER A 198 -8.23 -23.75 -6.68
CA SER A 198 -8.08 -22.45 -7.34
C SER A 198 -6.62 -22.00 -7.48
N TRP A 199 -5.68 -22.74 -6.86
CA TRP A 199 -4.26 -22.39 -6.78
C TRP A 199 -3.37 -23.61 -7.07
N PRO A 200 -3.45 -24.24 -8.25
CA PRO A 200 -2.76 -25.51 -8.56
C PRO A 200 -1.24 -25.52 -8.33
N SER A 201 -0.59 -24.36 -8.25
CA SER A 201 0.86 -24.14 -8.09
C SER A 201 1.23 -23.76 -6.67
N TRP A 202 0.32 -23.84 -5.69
CA TRP A 202 0.58 -23.41 -4.32
C TRP A 202 1.75 -24.17 -3.65
N GLU A 203 1.99 -25.43 -4.04
CA GLU A 203 3.12 -26.25 -3.58
C GLU A 203 4.41 -26.04 -4.39
N HIS A 204 4.36 -25.25 -5.48
CA HIS A 204 5.53 -25.00 -6.31
C HIS A 204 6.64 -24.31 -5.49
N PRO A 205 7.94 -24.63 -5.70
CA PRO A 205 9.03 -24.04 -4.93
C PRO A 205 9.08 -22.50 -4.92
N VAL A 206 8.53 -21.84 -5.95
CA VAL A 206 8.40 -20.36 -5.97
C VAL A 206 7.46 -19.82 -4.89
N ASN A 207 6.46 -20.61 -4.50
CA ASN A 207 5.40 -20.29 -3.55
C ASN A 207 5.66 -20.81 -2.14
N ARG A 208 6.82 -21.41 -1.89
CA ARG A 208 7.16 -22.08 -0.62
C ARG A 208 7.02 -21.20 0.62
N ASP A 209 7.11 -19.86 0.50
CA ASP A 209 6.88 -18.90 1.59
C ASP A 209 5.74 -17.91 1.31
N ARG A 210 4.91 -18.17 0.29
CA ARG A 210 3.70 -17.39 0.07
C ARG A 210 2.67 -17.72 1.15
N VAL A 211 1.99 -16.71 1.66
CA VAL A 211 0.90 -16.85 2.61
C VAL A 211 -0.41 -16.54 1.89
N TYR A 212 -1.19 -17.57 1.59
CA TYR A 212 -2.46 -17.42 0.90
C TYR A 212 -3.60 -17.06 1.86
N ASP A 213 -4.52 -16.22 1.38
CA ASP A 213 -5.80 -15.91 2.01
C ASP A 213 -5.70 -15.42 3.47
N PHE A 214 -4.60 -14.76 3.84
CA PHE A 214 -4.32 -14.37 5.23
C PHE A 214 -5.48 -13.60 5.87
N TYR A 215 -5.97 -12.55 5.22
CA TYR A 215 -7.05 -11.71 5.76
C TYR A 215 -8.38 -12.48 5.88
N GLY A 216 -8.67 -13.35 4.91
CA GLY A 216 -9.85 -14.23 4.94
C GLY A 216 -9.78 -15.24 6.09
N LYS A 217 -8.63 -15.89 6.29
CA LYS A 217 -8.38 -16.80 7.43
C LYS A 217 -8.46 -16.08 8.77
N GLN A 218 -7.87 -14.90 8.86
CA GLN A 218 -7.92 -14.05 10.06
C GLN A 218 -9.36 -13.71 10.42
N ALA A 219 -10.14 -13.26 9.43
CA ALA A 219 -11.56 -12.95 9.61
C ALA A 219 -12.37 -14.18 10.02
N GLU A 220 -12.17 -15.34 9.37
CA GLU A 220 -12.85 -16.59 9.71
C GLU A 220 -12.53 -17.08 11.14
N TYR A 221 -11.29 -16.90 11.58
CA TYR A 221 -10.86 -17.26 12.93
C TYR A 221 -11.50 -16.35 13.99
N PHE A 222 -11.35 -15.03 13.84
CA PHE A 222 -11.81 -14.08 14.86
C PHE A 222 -13.31 -13.82 14.84
N ARG A 223 -14.02 -13.99 13.71
CA ARG A 223 -15.49 -13.80 13.68
C ARG A 223 -16.24 -14.76 14.61
N ARG A 224 -15.64 -15.93 14.90
CA ARG A 224 -16.19 -16.99 15.77
C ARG A 224 -15.87 -16.79 17.25
N GLN A 225 -15.04 -15.80 17.60
CA GLN A 225 -14.68 -15.50 18.98
C GLN A 225 -15.56 -14.39 19.55
N LEU A 226 -16.03 -14.58 20.78
CA LEU A 226 -16.78 -13.58 21.53
C LEU A 226 -16.24 -13.53 22.97
N PRO A 227 -15.77 -12.35 23.45
CA PRO A 227 -15.58 -11.11 22.69
C PRO A 227 -14.51 -11.23 21.60
N ARG A 228 -14.60 -10.37 20.58
CA ARG A 228 -13.55 -10.22 19.58
C ARG A 228 -12.43 -9.33 20.14
N PRO A 229 -11.15 -9.63 19.85
CA PRO A 229 -10.07 -8.71 20.16
C PRO A 229 -10.25 -7.38 19.42
N SER A 230 -9.82 -6.27 20.03
CA SER A 230 -9.93 -4.94 19.43
C SER A 230 -8.87 -4.67 18.36
N LEU A 231 -7.70 -5.32 18.47
CA LEU A 231 -6.54 -5.16 17.60
C LEU A 231 -6.03 -6.53 17.14
N LEU A 232 -5.89 -6.73 15.84
CA LEU A 232 -5.41 -7.98 15.21
C LEU A 232 -4.02 -7.78 14.59
N SER A 233 -3.23 -8.85 14.49
CA SER A 233 -1.90 -8.79 13.86
C SER A 233 -1.93 -8.36 12.39
N GLU A 234 -0.95 -7.57 11.96
CA GLU A 234 -0.71 -7.25 10.54
C GLU A 234 -0.33 -8.49 9.72
N PHE A 235 -0.39 -8.39 8.39
CA PHE A 235 0.14 -9.39 7.49
C PHE A 235 1.66 -9.59 7.70
N PRO A 236 2.12 -10.83 7.89
CA PRO A 236 3.54 -11.12 8.08
C PRO A 236 4.26 -11.06 6.74
N GLY A 237 4.86 -9.92 6.38
CA GLY A 237 5.52 -9.88 5.07
C GLY A 237 6.09 -8.55 4.58
N LEU A 238 6.30 -7.58 5.46
CA LEU A 238 7.11 -6.41 5.09
C LEU A 238 8.56 -6.82 4.89
N ASP A 239 9.16 -6.35 3.80
CA ASP A 239 10.59 -6.44 3.42
C ASP A 239 11.52 -7.04 4.48
N GLY A 240 11.55 -8.37 4.48
CA GLY A 240 12.35 -9.22 5.37
C GLY A 240 12.75 -10.50 4.64
N GLY A 241 13.82 -11.13 5.13
CA GLY A 241 14.53 -12.22 4.45
C GLY A 241 13.77 -13.54 4.21
N GLN A 242 12.47 -13.63 4.52
CA GLN A 242 11.70 -14.89 4.36
C GLN A 242 10.38 -14.72 3.60
N PHE A 243 9.45 -13.89 4.08
CA PHE A 243 8.10 -13.78 3.49
C PHE A 243 7.89 -12.54 2.60
N GLY A 244 8.81 -11.57 2.63
CA GLY A 244 8.65 -10.28 1.94
C GLY A 244 9.17 -10.25 0.49
N HIS A 245 9.04 -9.09 -0.15
CA HIS A 245 9.43 -8.83 -1.55
C HIS A 245 10.90 -9.20 -1.84
N TRP A 246 11.78 -9.10 -0.83
CA TRP A 246 13.21 -9.43 -0.88
C TRP A 246 13.57 -10.75 -0.21
N GLY A 247 12.61 -11.48 0.35
CA GLY A 247 12.86 -12.63 1.21
C GLY A 247 13.25 -13.89 0.44
N ASN A 248 12.60 -14.12 -0.71
CA ASN A 248 12.73 -15.37 -1.44
C ASN A 248 13.57 -15.33 -2.71
N GLN A 249 14.02 -14.13 -3.06
CA GLN A 249 14.59 -13.82 -4.35
C GLN A 249 15.70 -12.75 -4.18
N ASN A 250 16.87 -13.01 -4.75
CA ASN A 250 18.01 -12.10 -4.75
C ASN A 250 18.64 -12.01 -6.15
N ASP A 251 19.63 -11.13 -6.31
CA ASP A 251 20.25 -10.88 -7.61
C ASP A 251 20.91 -12.13 -8.22
N THR A 252 21.38 -13.08 -7.38
CA THR A 252 21.94 -14.35 -7.84
C THR A 252 20.85 -15.27 -8.39
N THR A 253 19.72 -15.41 -7.70
CA THR A 253 18.61 -16.25 -8.16
C THR A 253 17.90 -15.67 -9.39
N TRP A 254 18.06 -14.37 -9.64
CA TRP A 254 17.50 -13.65 -10.80
C TRP A 254 18.49 -13.40 -11.92
N ALA A 255 19.74 -13.82 -11.78
CA ALA A 255 20.68 -13.77 -12.89
C ALA A 255 20.29 -14.84 -13.91
N GLY A 256 20.23 -14.46 -15.19
CA GLY A 256 19.87 -15.34 -16.29
C GLY A 256 20.52 -14.89 -17.58
N ASP A 257 21.04 -15.84 -18.35
CA ASP A 257 21.80 -15.60 -19.59
C ASP A 257 20.99 -15.97 -20.84
N GLU A 258 19.69 -16.22 -20.69
CA GLU A 258 18.83 -16.76 -21.76
C GLU A 258 18.81 -15.84 -23.00
N TRP A 259 18.86 -14.53 -22.80
CA TRP A 259 18.88 -13.55 -23.89
C TRP A 259 20.17 -13.63 -24.73
N ASN A 260 21.30 -14.03 -24.14
CA ASN A 260 22.55 -14.21 -24.88
C ASN A 260 22.57 -15.51 -25.69
N GLN A 261 21.65 -16.44 -25.43
CA GLN A 261 21.49 -17.68 -26.20
C GLN A 261 20.58 -17.51 -27.42
N MET A 262 19.89 -16.36 -27.51
CA MET A 262 19.03 -16.03 -28.63
C MET A 262 19.81 -15.89 -29.94
N ARG A 263 19.24 -16.44 -31.01
CA ARG A 263 19.72 -16.19 -32.38
C ARG A 263 19.12 -14.89 -32.88
N LEU A 264 19.75 -13.77 -32.51
CA LEU A 264 19.38 -12.43 -32.97
C LEU A 264 19.45 -12.34 -34.50
N GLY A 265 18.50 -11.60 -35.08
CA GLY A 265 18.44 -11.33 -36.51
C GLY A 265 19.45 -10.27 -36.97
N SER A 266 19.13 -9.61 -38.09
CA SER A 266 19.94 -8.52 -38.65
C SER A 266 19.83 -7.20 -37.89
N VAL A 267 18.88 -7.07 -36.96
CA VAL A 267 18.62 -5.84 -36.19
C VAL A 267 18.23 -6.14 -34.75
N GLN A 268 18.68 -5.28 -33.83
CA GLN A 268 18.22 -5.22 -32.45
C GLN A 268 18.21 -3.76 -31.98
N SER A 269 17.05 -3.29 -31.54
CA SER A 269 16.89 -1.95 -30.97
C SER A 269 17.08 -2.00 -29.45
N GLY A 270 17.65 -0.94 -28.88
CA GLY A 270 17.87 -0.83 -27.44
C GLY A 270 18.80 0.31 -27.04
N ILE A 271 18.99 0.48 -25.74
CA ILE A 271 20.02 1.39 -25.24
C ILE A 271 21.37 0.77 -25.54
N PHE A 272 22.11 1.36 -26.46
CA PHE A 272 23.41 0.84 -26.86
C PHE A 272 24.53 1.42 -25.99
N HIS A 273 25.43 0.55 -25.54
CA HIS A 273 26.66 0.88 -24.84
C HIS A 273 27.87 0.27 -25.58
N GLY A 274 28.76 1.10 -26.10
CA GLY A 274 29.94 0.63 -26.83
C GLY A 274 30.77 1.76 -27.44
N GLY A 275 32.06 1.51 -27.71
CA GLY A 275 32.91 2.49 -28.40
C GLY A 275 33.08 3.84 -27.68
N GLY A 276 32.83 3.91 -26.37
CA GLY A 276 32.85 5.16 -25.60
C GLY A 276 31.59 6.02 -25.73
N VAL A 277 30.52 5.51 -26.34
CA VAL A 277 29.23 6.21 -26.49
C VAL A 277 28.08 5.42 -25.86
N THR A 278 27.02 6.14 -25.49
CA THR A 278 25.73 5.58 -25.08
C THR A 278 24.64 6.19 -25.94
N VAL A 279 23.85 5.36 -26.63
CA VAL A 279 22.76 5.80 -27.52
C VAL A 279 21.44 5.27 -26.98
N ALA A 280 20.58 6.16 -26.47
CA ALA A 280 19.37 5.75 -25.76
C ALA A 280 18.30 5.10 -26.66
N ARG A 281 18.25 5.49 -27.94
CA ARG A 281 17.39 4.92 -28.99
C ARG A 281 18.20 4.18 -30.05
N GLY A 282 19.26 3.48 -29.65
CA GLY A 282 20.16 2.82 -30.60
C GLY A 282 19.44 1.74 -31.41
N VAL A 283 19.67 1.72 -32.72
CA VAL A 283 19.26 0.62 -33.59
C VAL A 283 20.52 -0.06 -34.11
N CYS A 284 20.86 -1.21 -33.53
CA CYS A 284 22.04 -1.98 -33.90
C CYS A 284 21.72 -2.90 -35.08
N VAL A 285 22.58 -2.91 -36.11
CA VAL A 285 22.42 -3.71 -37.32
C VAL A 285 23.66 -4.55 -37.63
N ARG A 286 23.45 -5.76 -38.15
CA ARG A 286 24.51 -6.60 -38.75
C ARG A 286 24.66 -6.25 -40.23
N LEU A 287 25.89 -6.17 -40.71
CA LEU A 287 26.23 -5.71 -42.05
C LEU A 287 27.11 -6.74 -42.78
N GLY A 288 26.88 -6.87 -44.08
CA GLY A 288 27.66 -7.73 -44.94
C GLY A 288 27.08 -9.15 -45.07
N GLU A 289 27.55 -9.88 -46.08
CA GLU A 289 26.99 -11.20 -46.40
C GLU A 289 27.28 -12.23 -45.31
N THR A 290 28.41 -12.09 -44.63
CA THR A 290 28.84 -12.96 -43.54
C THR A 290 28.66 -12.33 -42.17
N SER A 291 27.96 -11.18 -42.09
CA SER A 291 27.85 -10.38 -40.86
C SER A 291 29.21 -9.97 -40.29
N GLU A 292 30.15 -9.60 -41.17
CA GLU A 292 31.52 -9.25 -40.81
C GLU A 292 31.64 -7.93 -40.03
N LEU A 293 30.70 -6.99 -40.24
CA LEU A 293 30.60 -5.74 -39.49
C LEU A 293 29.24 -5.60 -38.80
N SER A 294 29.21 -4.74 -37.79
CA SER A 294 28.00 -4.31 -37.09
C SER A 294 28.05 -2.79 -36.88
N ALA A 295 26.91 -2.14 -36.81
CA ALA A 295 26.83 -0.69 -36.57
C ALA A 295 25.64 -0.32 -35.68
N CYS A 296 25.75 0.80 -34.96
CA CYS A 296 24.66 1.39 -34.18
C CYS A 296 24.22 2.69 -34.84
N PHE A 297 23.00 2.70 -35.37
CA PHE A 297 22.34 3.89 -35.88
C PHE A 297 21.67 4.67 -34.74
N ASN A 298 21.81 5.99 -34.74
CA ASN A 298 21.20 6.90 -33.79
C ASN A 298 20.07 7.68 -34.47
N PRO A 299 18.79 7.36 -34.18
CA PRO A 299 17.62 8.06 -34.72
C PRO A 299 17.55 9.55 -34.41
N ASP A 300 18.15 10.01 -33.30
CA ASP A 300 18.08 11.40 -32.84
C ASP A 300 19.06 12.33 -33.59
N THR A 301 20.04 11.74 -34.27
CA THR A 301 21.09 12.44 -35.04
C THR A 301 21.17 12.00 -36.50
N LEU A 302 20.47 10.93 -36.88
CA LEU A 302 20.51 10.29 -38.20
C LEU A 302 21.93 9.87 -38.62
N SER A 303 22.73 9.39 -37.66
CA SER A 303 24.13 9.00 -37.84
C SER A 303 24.44 7.59 -37.33
N TYR A 304 25.61 7.06 -37.72
CA TYR A 304 26.17 5.83 -37.14
C TYR A 304 27.21 6.19 -36.08
N ASP A 305 26.86 5.96 -34.82
CA ASP A 305 27.67 6.41 -33.68
C ASP A 305 28.72 5.39 -33.25
N ALA A 306 28.55 4.12 -33.67
CA ALA A 306 29.56 3.08 -33.54
C ALA A 306 29.51 2.13 -34.74
N VAL A 307 30.68 1.65 -35.17
CA VAL A 307 30.87 0.58 -36.15
C VAL A 307 31.92 -0.37 -35.58
N TRP A 308 31.70 -1.67 -35.63
CA TRP A 308 32.62 -2.67 -35.06
C TRP A 308 32.61 -3.99 -35.83
N SER A 309 33.60 -4.83 -35.58
CA SER A 309 33.74 -6.16 -36.18
C SER A 309 33.90 -7.25 -35.12
N GLY A 310 33.63 -8.50 -35.46
CA GLY A 310 33.91 -9.65 -34.59
C GLY A 310 32.83 -9.94 -33.55
N GLY A 311 31.60 -9.52 -33.81
CA GLY A 311 30.45 -9.72 -32.93
C GLY A 311 29.29 -8.79 -33.29
N PHE A 312 28.24 -8.82 -32.47
CA PHE A 312 27.10 -7.91 -32.58
C PHE A 312 26.84 -7.23 -31.24
N VAL A 313 25.74 -7.57 -30.57
CA VAL A 313 25.43 -7.10 -29.23
C VAL A 313 25.18 -8.29 -28.32
N LYS A 314 25.44 -8.08 -27.03
CA LYS A 314 25.10 -9.00 -25.95
C LYS A 314 24.35 -8.28 -24.85
N PHE A 315 23.77 -9.05 -23.95
CA PHE A 315 22.99 -8.58 -22.81
C PHE A 315 23.75 -8.85 -21.51
N SER A 316 23.45 -8.08 -20.47
CA SER A 316 23.88 -8.44 -19.11
C SER A 316 23.08 -9.66 -18.64
N SER A 317 23.68 -10.53 -17.82
CA SER A 317 22.91 -11.58 -17.15
C SER A 317 22.13 -11.06 -15.93
N PHE A 318 22.36 -9.81 -15.51
CA PHE A 318 21.70 -9.22 -14.35
C PHE A 318 20.18 -9.09 -14.60
N ARG A 319 19.38 -9.75 -13.74
CA ARG A 319 17.91 -9.78 -13.83
C ARG A 319 17.41 -10.17 -15.23
N HIS A 320 17.86 -11.33 -15.71
CA HIS A 320 17.62 -11.86 -17.06
C HIS A 320 17.99 -10.91 -18.23
N GLY A 321 18.73 -9.82 -17.97
CA GLY A 321 19.11 -8.84 -18.98
C GLY A 321 18.18 -7.64 -19.15
N PHE A 322 17.16 -7.50 -18.30
CA PHE A 322 16.12 -6.45 -18.45
C PHE A 322 16.60 -5.01 -18.24
N LEU A 323 17.78 -4.77 -17.61
CA LEU A 323 18.13 -3.44 -17.09
C LEU A 323 19.28 -2.73 -17.80
N HIS A 324 20.26 -3.44 -18.38
CA HIS A 324 21.53 -2.83 -18.78
C HIS A 324 21.66 -2.54 -20.29
N GLY A 325 20.58 -2.72 -21.06
CA GLY A 325 20.58 -2.46 -22.50
C GLY A 325 21.51 -3.39 -23.30
N LEU A 326 21.89 -2.94 -24.49
CA LEU A 326 22.72 -3.64 -25.47
C LEU A 326 24.20 -3.30 -25.25
N ILE A 327 25.04 -4.31 -25.09
CA ILE A 327 26.48 -4.17 -24.90
C ILE A 327 27.19 -4.58 -26.19
N MET A 328 28.06 -3.71 -26.72
CA MET A 328 28.86 -3.99 -27.91
C MET A 328 29.77 -5.21 -27.70
N GLU A 329 29.78 -6.12 -28.67
CA GLU A 329 30.70 -7.26 -28.72
C GLU A 329 31.63 -7.15 -29.94
N GLY A 330 32.94 -7.13 -29.70
CA GLY A 330 33.95 -7.10 -30.74
C GLY A 330 34.88 -5.89 -30.66
N GLN A 331 35.49 -5.54 -31.78
CA GLN A 331 36.49 -4.47 -31.90
C GLN A 331 35.96 -3.30 -32.72
N LEU A 332 36.11 -2.09 -32.17
CA LEU A 332 35.69 -0.85 -32.81
C LEU A 332 36.44 -0.64 -34.14
N ARG A 333 35.72 -0.10 -35.12
CA ARG A 333 36.23 0.29 -36.44
C ARG A 333 36.07 1.78 -36.67
N ALA A 334 36.68 2.28 -37.73
CA ALA A 334 36.44 3.64 -38.17
C ALA A 334 34.95 3.81 -38.49
N LYS A 335 34.32 4.80 -37.86
CA LYS A 335 32.93 5.17 -38.12
C LYS A 335 32.90 6.37 -39.08
N PRO A 336 31.83 6.54 -39.87
CA PRO A 336 31.67 7.72 -40.72
C PRO A 336 31.62 8.99 -39.87
N GLU A 337 31.98 10.14 -40.46
CA GLU A 337 31.81 11.44 -39.81
C GLU A 337 30.31 11.65 -39.53
N ALA A 338 29.97 11.82 -38.25
CA ALA A 338 28.60 12.02 -37.81
C ALA A 338 28.32 13.52 -37.69
N LYS A 339 27.47 14.06 -38.57
CA LYS A 339 26.93 15.42 -38.43
C LYS A 339 25.41 15.34 -38.45
N LYS A 340 24.81 15.70 -37.31
CA LYS A 340 23.36 15.91 -37.21
C LYS A 340 22.92 16.90 -38.29
N PRO A 341 21.86 16.62 -39.07
CA PRO A 341 21.38 17.56 -40.07
C PRO A 341 21.06 18.93 -39.45
N SER A 342 21.49 20.00 -40.13
CA SER A 342 21.20 21.37 -39.71
C SER A 342 19.76 21.77 -40.00
N GLN A 343 19.12 21.12 -40.97
CA GLN A 343 17.70 21.30 -41.30
C GLN A 343 16.81 20.50 -40.34
N PRO A 344 15.53 20.89 -40.18
CA PRO A 344 14.53 20.06 -39.51
C PRO A 344 14.53 18.64 -40.09
N HIS A 345 14.51 17.65 -39.22
CA HIS A 345 14.55 16.26 -39.62
C HIS A 345 13.68 15.39 -38.73
N LYS A 346 13.21 14.28 -39.28
CA LYS A 346 12.35 13.30 -38.60
C LYS A 346 12.81 11.90 -38.98
N TYR A 347 13.09 11.07 -37.98
CA TYR A 347 13.26 9.64 -38.20
C TYR A 347 11.90 9.01 -38.51
N LEU A 348 11.81 8.24 -39.59
CA LEU A 348 10.56 7.62 -40.05
C LEU A 348 10.50 6.12 -39.73
N GLY A 349 11.64 5.48 -39.44
CA GLY A 349 11.69 4.04 -39.17
C GLY A 349 12.75 3.32 -40.00
N PHE A 350 12.60 2.01 -40.13
CA PHE A 350 13.46 1.19 -40.99
C PHE A 350 12.68 0.09 -41.73
N TYR A 351 13.16 -0.23 -42.92
CA TYR A 351 12.70 -1.35 -43.73
C TYR A 351 13.62 -2.56 -43.56
N ARG A 352 13.04 -3.76 -43.61
CA ARG A 352 13.77 -5.02 -43.69
C ARG A 352 13.67 -5.59 -45.10
N HIS A 353 14.79 -6.06 -45.65
CA HIS A 353 14.81 -6.74 -46.95
C HIS A 353 15.91 -7.78 -46.98
N GLY A 354 15.55 -9.02 -46.69
CA GLY A 354 16.50 -10.11 -46.44
C GLY A 354 17.44 -9.74 -45.27
N LYS A 355 18.76 -9.81 -45.51
CA LYS A 355 19.78 -9.43 -44.52
C LYS A 355 19.94 -7.91 -44.35
N ARG A 356 19.40 -7.10 -45.26
CA ARG A 356 19.59 -5.64 -45.22
C ARG A 356 18.54 -4.97 -44.34
N VAL A 357 18.99 -3.92 -43.67
CA VAL A 357 18.15 -2.97 -42.94
C VAL A 357 18.39 -1.61 -43.60
N VAL A 358 17.31 -0.95 -44.03
CA VAL A 358 17.37 0.34 -44.72
C VAL A 358 16.62 1.36 -43.88
N PHE A 359 17.32 2.37 -43.39
CA PHE A 359 16.71 3.41 -42.57
C PHE A 359 16.00 4.43 -43.44
N ALA A 360 14.88 4.95 -42.94
CA ALA A 360 14.11 5.99 -43.59
C ALA A 360 14.02 7.21 -42.67
N TYR A 361 14.27 8.39 -43.23
CA TYR A 361 14.13 9.66 -42.51
C TYR A 361 13.85 10.80 -43.47
N ARG A 362 13.31 11.89 -42.93
CA ARG A 362 13.04 13.13 -43.66
C ARG A 362 14.01 14.21 -43.22
N ILE A 363 14.54 14.98 -44.17
CA ILE A 363 15.32 16.20 -43.93
C ILE A 363 14.68 17.32 -44.76
N GLY A 364 14.17 18.37 -44.11
CA GLY A 364 13.26 19.32 -44.75
C GLY A 364 12.03 18.60 -45.29
N ASP A 365 11.77 18.74 -46.58
CA ASP A 365 10.62 18.13 -47.27
C ASP A 365 10.98 16.85 -48.05
N VAL A 366 12.23 16.38 -47.97
CA VAL A 366 12.72 15.24 -48.75
C VAL A 366 12.89 14.01 -47.86
N GLU A 367 12.31 12.89 -48.28
CA GLU A 367 12.51 11.58 -47.66
C GLU A 367 13.70 10.86 -48.29
N TYR A 368 14.56 10.32 -47.43
CA TYR A 368 15.78 9.62 -47.78
C TYR A 368 15.70 8.17 -47.33
N LEU A 369 16.31 7.30 -48.14
CA LEU A 369 16.71 5.97 -47.72
C LEU A 369 18.21 5.97 -47.45
N ASP A 370 18.59 5.24 -46.41
CA ASP A 370 19.96 5.07 -45.94
C ASP A 370 20.25 3.59 -45.71
N ALA A 371 21.05 3.03 -46.61
CA ALA A 371 21.32 1.60 -46.66
C ALA A 371 22.79 1.32 -46.27
N PRO A 372 23.09 1.07 -44.98
CA PRO A 372 24.42 0.69 -44.54
C PRO A 372 24.78 -0.71 -45.04
N TRP A 373 26.06 -0.93 -45.34
CA TRP A 373 26.60 -2.21 -45.80
C TRP A 373 28.11 -2.31 -45.61
N VAL A 374 28.70 -3.35 -46.21
CA VAL A 374 30.13 -3.60 -46.26
C VAL A 374 30.59 -3.58 -47.72
N GLU A 375 31.57 -2.73 -48.03
CA GLU A 375 32.22 -2.66 -49.34
C GLU A 375 33.73 -2.81 -49.14
N ASN A 376 34.34 -3.79 -49.79
CA ASN A 376 35.78 -4.09 -49.66
C ASN A 376 36.24 -4.31 -48.20
N GLY A 377 35.36 -4.83 -47.34
CA GLY A 377 35.64 -5.09 -45.91
C GLY A 377 35.52 -3.86 -45.00
N GLU A 378 35.17 -2.70 -45.55
CA GLU A 378 34.98 -1.46 -44.80
C GLU A 378 33.49 -1.09 -44.76
N PHE A 379 33.12 -0.27 -43.76
CA PHE A 379 31.76 0.25 -43.66
C PHE A 379 31.46 1.21 -44.80
N ALA A 380 30.35 0.98 -45.49
CA ALA A 380 29.81 1.85 -46.52
C ALA A 380 28.32 2.13 -46.23
N ARG A 381 27.80 3.24 -46.74
CA ARG A 381 26.36 3.52 -46.73
C ARG A 381 25.96 4.26 -48.01
N GLU A 382 24.84 3.85 -48.59
CA GLU A 382 24.21 4.51 -49.72
C GLU A 382 23.07 5.39 -49.19
N VAL A 383 23.09 6.69 -49.52
CA VAL A 383 22.08 7.65 -49.06
C VAL A 383 21.57 8.46 -50.24
N ALA A 384 20.27 8.38 -50.51
CA ALA A 384 19.64 9.12 -51.59
C ALA A 384 18.15 9.34 -51.31
N PRO A 385 17.51 10.36 -51.94
CA PRO A 385 16.07 10.49 -51.92
C PRO A 385 15.39 9.20 -52.36
N VAL A 386 14.28 8.82 -51.71
CA VAL A 386 13.54 7.56 -51.93
C VAL A 386 13.36 7.28 -53.43
N GLU A 387 12.91 8.26 -54.21
CA GLU A 387 12.62 8.13 -55.64
C GLU A 387 13.84 7.73 -56.50
N THR A 388 15.04 8.09 -56.05
CA THR A 388 16.30 7.87 -56.77
C THR A 388 17.17 6.79 -56.17
N HIS A 389 16.82 6.30 -54.97
CA HIS A 389 17.65 5.36 -54.23
C HIS A 389 17.77 4.02 -54.98
N PRO A 390 18.97 3.42 -55.07
CA PRO A 390 19.16 2.14 -55.76
C PRO A 390 18.31 0.99 -55.18
N LEU A 391 18.03 1.03 -53.87
CA LEU A 391 17.17 0.07 -53.17
C LEU A 391 15.74 0.56 -52.94
N ARG A 392 15.22 1.49 -53.75
CA ARG A 392 13.86 2.04 -53.56
C ARG A 392 12.75 0.99 -53.52
N GLU A 393 12.93 -0.16 -54.17
CA GLU A 393 11.95 -1.27 -54.15
C GLU A 393 11.76 -1.89 -52.75
N VAL A 394 12.68 -1.64 -51.81
CA VAL A 394 12.57 -2.07 -50.40
C VAL A 394 11.26 -1.61 -49.75
N VAL A 395 10.70 -0.49 -50.22
CA VAL A 395 9.46 0.09 -49.68
C VAL A 395 8.21 -0.75 -50.01
N GLN A 396 8.32 -1.68 -50.96
CA GLN A 396 7.25 -2.61 -51.35
C GLN A 396 7.25 -3.91 -50.53
N GLY A 397 8.26 -4.11 -49.68
CA GLY A 397 8.42 -5.31 -48.85
C GLY A 397 9.65 -6.16 -49.24
N GLY A 398 10.10 -6.97 -48.28
CA GLY A 398 11.25 -7.86 -48.41
C GLY A 398 10.84 -9.31 -48.67
N PRO A 399 11.79 -10.22 -48.90
CA PRO A 399 11.52 -11.64 -48.77
C PRO A 399 11.31 -12.03 -47.29
N SER A 400 10.32 -12.90 -47.03
CA SER A 400 10.07 -13.55 -45.74
C SER A 400 11.35 -14.10 -45.10
N GLN A 401 11.56 -13.76 -43.82
CA GLN A 401 12.68 -14.19 -43.00
C GLN A 401 12.31 -15.35 -42.07
N TRP A 402 11.03 -15.46 -41.71
CA TRP A 402 10.52 -16.42 -40.74
C TRP A 402 9.29 -17.18 -41.26
N PRO A 403 9.44 -17.98 -42.34
CA PRO A 403 8.32 -18.75 -42.90
C PRO A 403 7.86 -19.91 -42.00
N GLN A 404 8.57 -20.20 -40.91
CA GLN A 404 8.26 -21.32 -40.02
C GLN A 404 6.97 -21.06 -39.22
N SER A 405 6.12 -22.09 -39.13
CA SER A 405 4.98 -22.15 -38.23
C SER A 405 5.22 -23.19 -37.15
N LEU A 406 4.88 -22.87 -35.90
CA LEU A 406 5.12 -23.70 -34.73
C LEU A 406 3.78 -24.01 -34.05
N ASP A 407 3.44 -25.28 -33.95
CA ASP A 407 2.20 -25.72 -33.31
C ASP A 407 2.41 -26.05 -31.84
N THR A 408 1.44 -25.66 -31.02
CA THR A 408 1.42 -25.83 -29.55
C THR A 408 0.03 -26.27 -29.10
N LYS A 409 -0.10 -26.85 -27.90
CA LYS A 409 -1.40 -27.32 -27.41
C LYS A 409 -2.18 -26.21 -26.73
N ILE A 410 -3.50 -26.37 -26.74
CA ILE A 410 -4.41 -25.61 -25.89
C ILE A 410 -4.91 -26.55 -24.79
N VAL A 411 -4.47 -26.28 -23.56
CA VAL A 411 -4.85 -27.05 -22.37
C VAL A 411 -5.98 -26.32 -21.66
N TYR A 412 -7.14 -26.94 -21.56
CA TYR A 412 -8.30 -26.30 -20.94
C TYR A 412 -8.29 -26.43 -19.43
N GLY A 413 -8.67 -25.36 -18.75
CA GLY A 413 -8.89 -25.38 -17.31
C GLY A 413 -10.19 -26.07 -16.93
N GLU A 414 -10.20 -26.66 -15.73
CA GLU A 414 -11.37 -27.29 -15.09
C GLU A 414 -11.99 -26.40 -14.00
N GLY A 415 -11.50 -25.16 -13.84
CA GLY A 415 -12.01 -24.21 -12.85
C GLY A 415 -13.43 -23.72 -13.16
N HIS A 416 -14.15 -23.36 -12.11
CA HIS A 416 -15.52 -22.84 -12.15
C HIS A 416 -15.65 -21.70 -11.11
N PRO A 417 -16.47 -20.64 -11.35
CA PRO A 417 -17.24 -20.33 -12.56
C PRO A 417 -16.40 -19.69 -13.69
N TYR A 418 -15.11 -19.45 -13.43
CA TYR A 418 -14.15 -18.99 -14.43
C TYR A 418 -13.02 -20.02 -14.57
N ALA A 419 -12.84 -20.55 -15.78
CA ALA A 419 -11.80 -21.51 -16.11
C ALA A 419 -10.62 -20.81 -16.77
N ILE A 420 -9.39 -21.16 -16.41
CA ILE A 420 -8.17 -20.66 -17.05
C ILE A 420 -7.62 -21.71 -18.01
N ASP A 421 -7.80 -21.49 -19.31
CA ASP A 421 -7.20 -22.28 -20.38
C ASP A 421 -5.79 -21.76 -20.68
N THR A 422 -4.84 -22.65 -20.96
CA THR A 422 -3.46 -22.31 -21.35
C THR A 422 -3.24 -22.55 -22.83
N VAL A 423 -2.88 -21.49 -23.57
CA VAL A 423 -2.29 -21.63 -24.91
C VAL A 423 -0.79 -21.79 -24.70
N GLU A 424 -0.26 -22.99 -24.91
CA GLU A 424 1.16 -23.25 -24.66
C GLU A 424 2.04 -22.37 -25.56
N LEU A 425 3.15 -21.88 -24.99
CA LEU A 425 4.11 -21.07 -25.72
C LEU A 425 5.10 -21.98 -26.48
N PRO A 426 5.57 -21.60 -27.69
CA PRO A 426 6.58 -22.35 -28.43
C PRO A 426 7.98 -22.10 -27.84
N VAL A 427 8.21 -22.54 -26.60
CA VAL A 427 9.47 -22.33 -25.88
C VAL A 427 10.67 -22.99 -26.58
N ASP A 428 10.43 -24.13 -27.23
CA ASP A 428 11.39 -24.80 -28.13
C ASP A 428 11.24 -24.26 -29.56
N ASN A 429 11.79 -23.08 -29.83
CA ASN A 429 11.73 -22.44 -31.15
C ASN A 429 13.11 -22.35 -31.85
N PRO A 430 13.16 -22.26 -33.20
CA PRO A 430 14.41 -22.25 -33.98
C PRO A 430 15.41 -21.12 -33.66
N TRP A 431 14.96 -20.10 -32.93
CA TRP A 431 15.72 -18.90 -32.61
C TRP A 431 16.15 -18.83 -31.15
N ASN A 432 15.82 -19.83 -30.34
CA ASN A 432 16.00 -19.81 -28.89
C ASN A 432 15.43 -18.53 -28.24
N ALA A 433 14.35 -17.98 -28.79
CA ALA A 433 13.74 -16.77 -28.27
C ALA A 433 12.95 -17.13 -27.00
N PRO A 434 13.28 -16.58 -25.82
CA PRO A 434 12.45 -16.73 -24.64
C PRO A 434 11.13 -15.97 -24.85
N LEU A 435 10.02 -16.44 -24.30
CA LEU A 435 8.71 -15.78 -24.51
C LEU A 435 8.24 -15.06 -23.25
N PHE A 436 8.95 -14.00 -22.86
CA PHE A 436 8.48 -13.05 -21.85
C PHE A 436 7.39 -12.16 -22.47
N CYS A 437 6.13 -12.61 -22.49
CA CYS A 437 5.04 -11.94 -23.18
C CYS A 437 4.70 -10.58 -22.54
N GLY A 438 4.93 -9.48 -23.27
CA GLY A 438 4.74 -8.10 -22.79
C GLY A 438 3.41 -7.46 -23.17
N GLY A 439 2.65 -8.08 -24.07
CA GLY A 439 1.33 -7.61 -24.47
C GLY A 439 0.79 -8.35 -25.67
N HIS A 440 -0.51 -8.19 -25.90
CA HIS A 440 -1.19 -8.76 -27.05
C HIS A 440 -2.43 -7.95 -27.42
N ASP A 441 -2.89 -8.16 -28.64
CA ASP A 441 -4.21 -7.73 -29.11
C ASP A 441 -4.67 -8.61 -30.28
N PHE A 442 -5.93 -8.46 -30.69
CA PHE A 442 -6.56 -9.33 -31.67
C PHE A 442 -6.73 -8.68 -33.04
N LEU A 443 -6.47 -9.47 -34.08
CA LEU A 443 -6.89 -9.16 -35.44
C LEU A 443 -8.40 -9.40 -35.59
N PRO A 444 -9.06 -8.81 -36.62
CA PRO A 444 -10.50 -8.96 -36.82
C PRO A 444 -10.98 -10.40 -37.00
N ASP A 445 -10.11 -11.33 -37.41
CA ASP A 445 -10.42 -12.75 -37.55
C ASP A 445 -10.38 -13.53 -36.21
N GLY A 446 -9.96 -12.90 -35.13
CA GLY A 446 -9.82 -13.49 -33.80
C GLY A 446 -8.45 -14.10 -33.51
N SER A 447 -7.52 -14.11 -34.47
CA SER A 447 -6.11 -14.43 -34.21
C SER A 447 -5.44 -13.29 -33.42
N ALA A 448 -4.35 -13.58 -32.72
CA ALA A 448 -3.67 -12.61 -31.86
C ALA A 448 -2.31 -12.22 -32.44
N LEU A 449 -1.87 -11.01 -32.10
CA LEU A 449 -0.47 -10.63 -32.13
C LEU A 449 0.02 -10.53 -30.68
N VAL A 450 1.11 -11.22 -30.35
CA VAL A 450 1.70 -11.25 -29.00
C VAL A 450 3.12 -10.69 -29.06
N CYS A 451 3.37 -9.58 -28.39
CA CYS A 451 4.71 -9.00 -28.26
C CYS A 451 5.42 -9.51 -27.02
N THR A 452 6.74 -9.38 -27.02
CA THR A 452 7.62 -9.95 -26.00
C THR A 452 8.70 -8.97 -25.58
N MET A 453 9.16 -9.08 -24.33
CA MET A 453 10.13 -8.16 -23.72
C MET A 453 11.42 -8.01 -24.54
N GLN A 454 11.90 -9.09 -25.15
CA GLN A 454 13.10 -9.07 -25.99
C GLN A 454 12.91 -8.39 -27.35
N GLY A 455 11.66 -8.14 -27.76
CA GLY A 455 11.34 -7.39 -28.97
C GLY A 455 10.84 -8.20 -30.17
N ASP A 456 10.33 -9.42 -29.95
CA ASP A 456 9.61 -10.17 -30.97
C ASP A 456 8.10 -9.91 -30.91
N VAL A 457 7.44 -10.02 -32.06
CA VAL A 457 5.97 -10.09 -32.18
C VAL A 457 5.62 -11.39 -32.90
N TRP A 458 4.66 -12.12 -32.35
CA TRP A 458 4.19 -13.41 -32.86
C TRP A 458 2.74 -13.31 -33.28
N HIS A 459 2.43 -13.76 -34.49
CA HIS A 459 1.07 -14.07 -34.90
C HIS A 459 0.69 -15.44 -34.36
N VAL A 460 -0.47 -15.51 -33.72
CA VAL A 460 -0.98 -16.72 -33.08
C VAL A 460 -2.39 -16.97 -33.60
N SER A 461 -2.64 -18.15 -34.13
CA SER A 461 -3.92 -18.55 -34.73
C SER A 461 -4.35 -19.95 -34.26
N GLY A 462 -5.50 -20.43 -34.73
CA GLY A 462 -6.00 -21.78 -34.42
C GLY A 462 -6.71 -21.95 -33.08
N PHE A 463 -6.64 -20.96 -32.17
CA PHE A 463 -7.28 -21.01 -30.85
C PHE A 463 -8.72 -20.44 -30.78
N VAL A 464 -9.24 -19.97 -31.92
CA VAL A 464 -10.64 -19.55 -32.10
C VAL A 464 -11.27 -20.44 -33.16
N GLY A 465 -12.41 -21.06 -32.86
CA GLY A 465 -13.15 -21.87 -33.83
C GLY A 465 -13.75 -21.03 -34.96
N ASN A 466 -13.66 -21.48 -36.21
CA ASN A 466 -14.25 -20.86 -37.40
C ASN A 466 -15.80 -20.91 -37.40
N GLY A 467 -16.45 -20.23 -36.45
CA GLY A 467 -17.91 -20.17 -36.36
C GLY A 467 -18.59 -21.50 -35.97
N ARG A 468 -17.86 -22.45 -35.38
CA ARG A 468 -18.39 -23.71 -34.81
C ARG A 468 -17.95 -23.89 -33.35
N PRO A 469 -18.76 -24.54 -32.51
CA PRO A 469 -18.51 -24.74 -31.07
C PRO A 469 -17.39 -25.76 -30.74
N ASP A 470 -16.55 -26.11 -31.71
CA ASP A 470 -15.54 -27.16 -31.51
C ASP A 470 -14.36 -26.59 -30.73
N ARG A 471 -14.26 -26.98 -29.46
CA ARG A 471 -13.19 -26.69 -28.47
C ARG A 471 -11.79 -26.85 -29.10
N PRO A 472 -11.14 -25.80 -29.64
CA PRO A 472 -9.88 -25.94 -30.36
C PRO A 472 -8.78 -26.45 -29.43
N THR A 473 -7.94 -27.38 -29.88
CA THR A 473 -6.92 -28.04 -29.06
C THR A 473 -5.48 -27.67 -29.43
N GLN A 474 -5.30 -26.87 -30.48
CA GLN A 474 -3.99 -26.51 -31.01
C GLN A 474 -3.96 -25.03 -31.38
N ALA A 475 -2.84 -24.36 -31.10
CA ALA A 475 -2.53 -23.02 -31.56
C ALA A 475 -1.29 -23.03 -32.44
N THR A 476 -1.30 -22.22 -33.50
CA THR A 476 -0.18 -22.09 -34.45
C THR A 476 0.45 -20.72 -34.30
N TRP A 477 1.75 -20.70 -34.05
CA TRP A 477 2.57 -19.50 -33.87
C TRP A 477 3.45 -19.26 -35.08
N ARG A 478 3.49 -18.02 -35.58
CA ARG A 478 4.45 -17.57 -36.59
C ARG A 478 5.06 -16.25 -36.15
N ARG A 479 6.36 -16.09 -36.30
CA ARG A 479 7.01 -14.81 -35.98
C ARG A 479 6.62 -13.77 -37.03
N PHE A 480 6.08 -12.64 -36.57
CA PHE A 480 5.64 -11.52 -37.40
C PHE A 480 6.68 -10.39 -37.43
N ALA A 481 7.33 -10.10 -36.30
CA ALA A 481 8.36 -9.06 -36.18
C ALA A 481 9.44 -9.45 -35.17
N SER A 482 10.62 -8.83 -35.26
CA SER A 482 11.74 -9.02 -34.32
C SER A 482 12.70 -7.84 -34.33
N GLY A 483 13.41 -7.63 -33.22
CA GLY A 483 14.43 -6.58 -33.05
C GLY A 483 13.90 -5.26 -32.48
N LEU A 484 12.72 -5.28 -31.87
CA LEU A 484 12.15 -4.16 -31.12
C LEU A 484 12.82 -4.01 -29.74
N HIS A 485 12.58 -2.89 -29.05
CA HIS A 485 13.16 -2.62 -27.72
C HIS A 485 12.09 -2.65 -26.62
N HIS A 486 12.13 -3.66 -25.74
CA HIS A 486 11.21 -3.79 -24.60
C HIS A 486 9.74 -3.58 -25.01
N ALA A 487 9.24 -4.47 -25.87
CA ALA A 487 7.86 -4.37 -26.36
C ALA A 487 6.87 -4.77 -25.25
N LEU A 488 6.28 -3.76 -24.59
CA LEU A 488 5.49 -3.88 -23.36
C LEU A 488 4.05 -3.36 -23.50
N GLY A 489 3.60 -3.18 -24.74
CA GLY A 489 2.22 -2.87 -25.10
C GLY A 489 1.99 -3.13 -26.58
N LEU A 490 0.81 -3.64 -26.93
CA LEU A 490 0.39 -3.88 -28.31
C LEU A 490 -1.07 -3.48 -28.47
N LEU A 491 -1.39 -2.84 -29.61
CA LEU A 491 -2.74 -2.44 -29.96
C LEU A 491 -2.98 -2.64 -31.45
N VAL A 492 -4.08 -3.29 -31.81
CA VAL A 492 -4.55 -3.44 -33.19
C VAL A 492 -5.76 -2.53 -33.38
N THR A 493 -5.69 -1.68 -34.40
CA THR A 493 -6.74 -0.70 -34.74
C THR A 493 -7.02 -0.75 -36.24
N ASP A 494 -8.05 -0.03 -36.69
CA ASP A 494 -8.27 0.23 -38.12
C ASP A 494 -7.08 0.98 -38.77
N ARG A 495 -6.31 1.70 -37.96
CA ARG A 495 -5.05 2.34 -38.36
C ARG A 495 -3.86 1.38 -38.35
N GLY A 496 -4.00 0.11 -38.00
CA GLY A 496 -2.94 -0.89 -38.08
C GLY A 496 -2.42 -1.36 -36.73
N ILE A 497 -1.22 -1.94 -36.75
CA ILE A 497 -0.61 -2.65 -35.61
C ILE A 497 0.41 -1.73 -34.94
N PHE A 498 0.15 -1.37 -33.69
CA PHE A 498 1.01 -0.52 -32.88
C PHE A 498 1.67 -1.31 -31.75
N VAL A 499 2.96 -1.08 -31.53
CA VAL A 499 3.73 -1.70 -30.45
C VAL A 499 4.43 -0.61 -29.66
N GLN A 500 4.12 -0.53 -28.37
CA GLN A 500 4.80 0.37 -27.44
C GLN A 500 6.15 -0.23 -27.08
N CYS A 501 7.21 0.42 -27.55
CA CYS A 501 8.59 0.12 -27.21
C CYS A 501 9.14 1.24 -26.32
N ARG A 502 10.27 0.98 -25.67
CA ARG A 502 10.90 1.97 -24.78
C ARG A 502 11.51 3.15 -25.54
N ASP A 503 11.88 2.95 -26.80
CA ASP A 503 12.50 3.95 -27.67
C ASP A 503 11.50 4.66 -28.60
N GLN A 504 10.31 4.11 -28.85
CA GLN A 504 9.30 4.69 -29.74
C GLN A 504 7.98 3.92 -29.67
N LEU A 505 6.90 4.53 -30.10
CA LEU A 505 5.69 3.83 -30.52
C LEU A 505 5.89 3.40 -31.98
N VAL A 506 6.01 2.10 -32.20
CA VAL A 506 6.22 1.52 -33.53
C VAL A 506 4.88 1.20 -34.17
N ARG A 507 4.73 1.50 -35.46
CA ARG A 507 3.66 0.95 -36.29
C ARG A 507 4.24 -0.05 -37.27
N LEU A 508 3.78 -1.30 -37.21
CA LEU A 508 4.27 -2.39 -38.03
C LEU A 508 3.44 -2.52 -39.31
N HIS A 509 4.10 -2.69 -40.45
CA HIS A 509 3.46 -2.87 -41.75
C HIS A 509 3.97 -4.12 -42.43
N ASP A 510 3.05 -5.00 -42.81
CA ASP A 510 3.26 -6.03 -43.82
C ASP A 510 2.88 -5.43 -45.18
N ARG A 511 3.87 -5.15 -46.03
CA ARG A 511 3.67 -4.43 -47.30
C ARG A 511 3.41 -5.36 -48.47
N ASN A 512 3.85 -6.60 -48.38
CA ASN A 512 3.77 -7.59 -49.44
C ASN A 512 2.73 -8.72 -49.17
N GLY A 513 2.13 -8.75 -47.98
CA GLY A 513 1.14 -9.72 -47.56
C GLY A 513 1.71 -11.10 -47.22
N ASP A 514 3.00 -11.20 -46.90
CA ASP A 514 3.66 -12.48 -46.62
C ASP A 514 3.50 -12.96 -45.16
N GLY A 515 2.88 -12.15 -44.30
CA GLY A 515 2.68 -12.42 -42.89
C GLY A 515 3.84 -11.99 -42.00
N GLU A 516 4.69 -11.07 -42.45
CA GLU A 516 5.79 -10.47 -41.69
C GLU A 516 5.79 -8.94 -41.81
N ALA A 517 6.30 -8.24 -40.80
CA ALA A 517 6.48 -6.80 -40.87
C ALA A 517 7.73 -6.45 -41.70
N ASP A 518 7.53 -5.70 -42.78
CA ASP A 518 8.59 -5.16 -43.65
C ASP A 518 9.06 -3.78 -43.19
N PHE A 519 8.14 -2.95 -42.70
CA PHE A 519 8.41 -1.57 -42.29
C PHE A 519 8.06 -1.37 -40.82
N TYR A 520 9.05 -0.90 -40.07
CA TYR A 520 8.99 -0.59 -38.66
C TYR A 520 8.93 0.93 -38.56
N GLU A 521 7.72 1.47 -38.72
CA GLU A 521 7.50 2.92 -38.71
C GLU A 521 7.71 3.48 -37.31
N CYS A 522 8.54 4.51 -37.19
CA CYS A 522 8.58 5.37 -36.00
C CYS A 522 7.34 6.27 -36.03
N PHE A 523 6.22 5.75 -35.54
CA PHE A 523 4.98 6.52 -35.50
C PHE A 523 5.12 7.70 -34.51
N SER A 524 5.73 7.45 -33.35
CA SER A 524 6.10 8.51 -32.42
C SER A 524 7.34 8.17 -31.61
N ASN A 525 8.25 9.12 -31.49
CA ASN A 525 9.35 9.12 -30.51
C ASN A 525 9.31 10.40 -29.63
N ALA A 526 8.15 11.04 -29.53
CA ALA A 526 7.97 12.34 -28.88
C ALA A 526 8.13 12.30 -27.35
N PHE A 527 7.93 11.13 -26.73
CA PHE A 527 8.16 10.92 -25.30
C PHE A 527 9.65 10.76 -24.98
N VAL A 528 10.05 11.02 -23.75
CA VAL A 528 11.45 10.97 -23.31
C VAL A 528 11.81 9.54 -22.91
N THR A 529 13.01 9.11 -23.31
CA THR A 529 13.63 7.86 -22.83
C THR A 529 14.97 8.19 -22.18
N SER A 530 15.40 7.39 -21.23
CA SER A 530 16.69 7.56 -20.53
C SER A 530 17.60 6.34 -20.71
N ALA A 531 18.88 6.49 -20.34
CA ALA A 531 19.82 5.36 -20.25
C ALA A 531 19.67 4.55 -18.93
N ALA A 532 18.72 4.89 -18.05
CA ALA A 532 18.57 4.28 -16.73
C ALA A 532 17.85 2.93 -16.81
N GLY A 533 18.31 1.88 -16.12
CA GLY A 533 17.75 0.54 -16.32
C GLY A 533 16.26 0.37 -15.97
N HIS A 534 15.74 1.13 -15.00
CA HIS A 534 14.37 1.01 -14.48
C HIS A 534 13.31 1.88 -15.19
N ASP A 535 13.62 2.43 -16.37
CA ASP A 535 12.70 3.28 -17.14
C ASP A 535 11.93 2.45 -18.19
N PHE A 536 11.01 1.60 -17.70
CA PHE A 536 10.09 0.85 -18.55
C PHE A 536 8.93 1.74 -19.03
N ILE A 537 8.43 1.48 -20.24
CA ILE A 537 7.27 2.14 -20.82
C ILE A 537 6.25 1.07 -21.16
N CYS A 538 5.15 1.05 -20.42
CA CYS A 538 4.24 -0.09 -20.29
C CYS A 538 2.80 0.26 -20.68
N GLY A 539 2.16 -0.70 -21.36
CA GLY A 539 0.76 -0.61 -21.77
C GLY A 539 0.57 0.24 -23.02
N LEU A 540 -0.57 0.04 -23.68
CA LEU A 540 -1.00 0.87 -24.80
C LEU A 540 -2.52 0.84 -24.87
N GLN A 541 -3.14 2.01 -24.87
CA GLN A 541 -4.58 2.20 -25.08
C GLN A 541 -4.80 3.32 -26.10
N GLN A 542 -5.95 3.34 -26.74
CA GLN A 542 -6.35 4.43 -27.64
C GLN A 542 -7.77 4.88 -27.33
N ASP A 543 -7.98 6.19 -27.26
CA ASP A 543 -9.32 6.77 -27.14
C ASP A 543 -10.04 6.86 -28.50
N GLN A 544 -11.31 7.29 -28.46
CA GLN A 544 -12.11 7.46 -29.68
C GLN A 544 -11.62 8.61 -30.58
N GLN A 545 -10.79 9.52 -30.07
CA GLN A 545 -10.16 10.60 -30.85
C GLN A 545 -8.86 10.14 -31.51
N GLY A 546 -8.41 8.91 -31.25
CA GLY A 546 -7.21 8.33 -31.80
C GLY A 546 -5.94 8.65 -31.02
N ASN A 547 -6.02 9.32 -29.85
CA ASN A 547 -4.86 9.55 -29.01
C ASN A 547 -4.46 8.26 -28.29
N PHE A 548 -3.16 8.05 -28.12
CA PHE A 548 -2.61 6.88 -27.47
C PHE A 548 -2.20 7.18 -26.03
N TYR A 549 -2.29 6.18 -25.15
CA TYR A 549 -1.94 6.30 -23.74
C TYR A 549 -1.00 5.17 -23.31
N THR A 550 0.08 5.54 -22.63
CA THR A 550 1.09 4.61 -22.10
C THR A 550 1.66 5.15 -20.79
N ALA A 551 2.14 4.27 -19.91
CA ALA A 551 2.79 4.67 -18.66
C ALA A 551 4.31 4.56 -18.77
N SER A 552 5.03 5.62 -18.41
CA SER A 552 6.50 5.67 -18.32
C SER A 552 6.92 5.70 -16.85
N GLY A 553 7.87 4.84 -16.48
CA GLY A 553 8.48 4.89 -15.14
C GLY A 553 9.24 6.18 -14.85
N ASN A 554 9.71 6.88 -15.88
CA ASN A 554 10.41 8.17 -15.72
C ASN A 554 9.46 9.38 -15.73
N GLN A 555 8.49 9.42 -16.65
CA GLN A 555 7.64 10.61 -16.84
C GLN A 555 6.28 10.52 -16.13
N GLY A 556 5.73 9.31 -15.98
CA GLY A 556 4.35 9.08 -15.55
C GLY A 556 3.42 8.68 -16.70
N LEU A 557 2.14 9.05 -16.63
CA LEU A 557 1.14 8.69 -17.65
C LEU A 557 1.20 9.69 -18.81
N LEU A 558 1.35 9.15 -20.03
CA LEU A 558 1.54 9.92 -21.25
C LEU A 558 0.30 9.84 -22.14
N ARG A 559 -0.05 10.96 -22.79
CA ARG A 559 -0.99 11.05 -23.91
C ARG A 559 -0.22 11.42 -25.17
N ILE A 560 -0.16 10.52 -26.14
CA ILE A 560 0.43 10.75 -27.46
C ILE A 560 -0.69 11.14 -28.42
N SER A 561 -0.52 12.25 -29.14
CA SER A 561 -1.53 12.76 -30.07
C SER A 561 -1.85 11.77 -31.18
N ALA A 562 -3.04 11.87 -31.76
CA ALA A 562 -3.50 10.97 -32.81
C ALA A 562 -2.61 10.95 -34.07
N ASP A 563 -1.80 11.98 -34.32
CA ASP A 563 -0.81 12.06 -35.39
C ASP A 563 0.61 11.58 -34.97
N GLY A 564 0.79 11.25 -33.70
CA GLY A 564 2.07 10.82 -33.13
C GLY A 564 3.08 11.94 -32.89
N GLU A 565 2.74 13.21 -33.17
CA GLU A 565 3.71 14.30 -33.16
C GLU A 565 3.98 14.90 -31.77
N ARG A 566 3.04 14.74 -30.82
CA ARG A 566 3.16 15.29 -29.46
C ARG A 566 2.93 14.21 -28.40
N ALA A 567 3.66 14.28 -27.30
CA ALA A 567 3.43 13.49 -26.10
C ALA A 567 3.29 14.43 -24.89
N ASP A 568 2.10 14.45 -24.28
CA ASP A 568 1.78 15.25 -23.09
C ASP A 568 1.86 14.35 -21.84
N VAL A 569 2.46 14.84 -20.75
CA VAL A 569 2.37 14.18 -19.43
C VAL A 569 1.06 14.59 -18.77
N ILE A 570 0.18 13.62 -18.50
CA ILE A 570 -1.16 13.89 -17.94
C ILE A 570 -1.30 13.47 -16.47
N ALA A 571 -0.37 12.68 -15.94
CA ALA A 571 -0.27 12.38 -14.50
C ALA A 571 1.15 11.93 -14.14
N THR A 572 1.56 12.11 -12.88
CA THR A 572 2.90 11.74 -12.38
C THR A 572 2.83 11.02 -11.04
N GLY A 573 3.98 10.60 -10.49
CA GLY A 573 4.06 10.01 -9.16
C GLY A 573 3.72 8.53 -9.13
N PHE A 574 4.07 7.79 -10.19
CA PHE A 574 3.93 6.34 -10.25
C PHE A 574 5.29 5.65 -10.13
N ARG A 575 5.37 4.64 -9.27
CA ARG A 575 6.52 3.74 -9.14
C ARG A 575 6.26 2.48 -9.95
N ASN A 576 7.13 2.20 -10.92
CA ASN A 576 7.04 1.04 -11.84
C ASN A 576 5.61 0.81 -12.39
N PRO A 577 5.00 1.78 -13.08
CA PRO A 577 3.62 1.64 -13.57
C PRO A 577 3.53 0.62 -14.71
N ASP A 578 3.16 -0.62 -14.39
CA ASP A 578 3.13 -1.72 -15.35
C ASP A 578 1.77 -1.86 -16.04
N GLY A 579 1.30 -0.79 -16.70
CA GLY A 579 0.17 -0.85 -17.62
C GLY A 579 -0.75 0.34 -17.58
N VAL A 580 -1.74 0.33 -18.48
CA VAL A 580 -2.80 1.34 -18.56
C VAL A 580 -4.12 0.64 -18.91
N GLY A 581 -5.17 0.92 -18.14
CA GLY A 581 -6.55 0.58 -18.46
C GLY A 581 -7.29 1.79 -19.01
N LEU A 582 -8.21 1.58 -19.94
CA LEU A 582 -9.12 2.61 -20.45
C LEU A 582 -10.56 2.17 -20.20
N HIS A 583 -11.33 3.00 -19.51
CA HIS A 583 -12.74 2.79 -19.32
C HIS A 583 -13.56 3.55 -20.39
N PRO A 584 -14.64 2.98 -20.95
CA PRO A 584 -15.45 3.64 -21.97
C PRO A 584 -16.05 4.99 -21.54
N ALA A 585 -16.19 5.22 -20.24
CA ALA A 585 -16.69 6.48 -19.67
C ALA A 585 -15.66 7.64 -19.65
N GLY A 586 -14.46 7.45 -20.20
CA GLY A 586 -13.51 8.56 -20.40
C GLY A 586 -12.53 8.80 -19.24
N TRP A 587 -12.10 7.73 -18.58
CA TRP A 587 -11.02 7.76 -17.58
C TRP A 587 -10.08 6.57 -17.76
N LEU A 588 -8.86 6.75 -17.30
CA LEU A 588 -7.76 5.78 -17.35
C LEU A 588 -7.50 5.22 -15.96
N THR A 589 -6.91 4.03 -15.91
CA THR A 589 -6.28 3.50 -14.70
C THR A 589 -4.82 3.19 -14.94
N THR A 590 -4.01 3.41 -13.91
CA THR A 590 -2.59 3.04 -13.91
C THR A 590 -2.25 2.36 -12.58
N PRO A 591 -1.66 1.15 -12.60
CA PRO A 591 -1.12 0.52 -11.40
C PRO A 591 0.14 1.26 -10.94
N CYS A 592 0.44 1.17 -9.66
CA CYS A 592 1.63 1.72 -9.03
C CYS A 592 2.12 0.72 -7.99
N SER A 593 3.31 0.16 -8.19
CA SER A 593 3.83 -0.89 -7.31
C SER A 593 4.45 -0.30 -6.05
N GLU A 594 4.20 -0.93 -4.92
CA GLU A 594 4.73 -0.55 -3.60
C GLU A 594 6.22 -0.25 -3.57
N GLY A 595 6.63 0.69 -2.71
CA GLY A 595 8.02 1.06 -2.51
C GLY A 595 8.16 2.43 -1.86
N ASP A 596 9.25 3.14 -2.16
CA ASP A 596 9.50 4.46 -1.61
C ASP A 596 8.37 5.44 -1.98
N TRP A 597 7.82 6.11 -0.96
CA TRP A 597 6.66 7.00 -1.11
C TRP A 597 5.45 6.34 -1.77
N THR A 598 5.38 5.01 -1.76
CA THR A 598 4.30 4.22 -2.33
C THR A 598 3.94 3.15 -1.29
N PRO A 599 3.14 3.50 -0.27
CA PRO A 599 2.98 2.70 0.96
C PRO A 599 2.53 1.25 0.73
N SER A 600 1.69 1.05 -0.26
CA SER A 600 1.25 -0.27 -0.73
C SER A 600 1.03 -0.15 -2.24
N SER A 601 0.95 -1.28 -2.94
CA SER A 601 0.57 -1.27 -4.35
C SER A 601 -0.80 -0.62 -4.48
N MET A 602 -1.03 0.14 -5.54
CA MET A 602 -2.27 0.90 -5.70
C MET A 602 -2.66 1.05 -7.15
N ILE A 603 -3.95 1.28 -7.38
CA ILE A 603 -4.53 1.58 -8.70
C ILE A 603 -4.97 3.03 -8.67
N CYS A 604 -4.53 3.82 -9.65
CA CYS A 604 -4.80 5.25 -9.72
C CYS A 604 -5.74 5.53 -10.89
N GLU A 605 -6.81 6.31 -10.68
CA GLU A 605 -7.74 6.76 -11.73
C GLU A 605 -7.35 8.15 -12.23
N VAL A 606 -7.21 8.32 -13.55
CA VAL A 606 -6.85 9.60 -14.19
C VAL A 606 -7.90 9.94 -15.28
N PRO A 607 -8.63 11.06 -15.18
CA PRO A 607 -9.53 11.50 -16.24
C PRO A 607 -8.78 11.79 -17.55
N LEU A 608 -9.37 11.52 -18.71
CA LEU A 608 -8.73 11.83 -20.02
C LEU A 608 -8.42 13.33 -20.21
N ALA A 609 -9.19 14.18 -19.54
CA ALA A 609 -9.02 15.63 -19.53
C ALA A 609 -7.89 16.14 -18.61
N ALA A 610 -7.23 15.25 -17.83
CA ALA A 610 -6.17 15.66 -16.91
C ALA A 610 -5.05 16.44 -17.63
N GLY A 611 -4.55 17.49 -16.95
CA GLY A 611 -3.56 18.43 -17.49
C GLY A 611 -4.11 19.48 -18.46
N ALA A 612 -5.39 19.43 -18.87
CA ALA A 612 -5.96 20.42 -19.79
C ALA A 612 -6.08 21.83 -19.19
N ASP A 613 -6.23 21.93 -17.87
CA ASP A 613 -6.25 23.16 -17.08
C ASP A 613 -4.86 23.56 -16.55
N GLY A 614 -3.81 22.81 -16.92
CA GLY A 614 -2.45 22.99 -16.43
C GLY A 614 -2.15 22.28 -15.10
N VAL A 615 -3.13 21.63 -14.46
CA VAL A 615 -2.93 20.88 -13.22
C VAL A 615 -2.70 19.40 -13.55
N ILE A 616 -1.50 18.91 -13.20
CA ILE A 616 -1.12 17.51 -13.43
C ILE A 616 -1.22 16.75 -12.09
N PRO A 617 -2.13 15.78 -11.94
CA PRO A 617 -2.23 14.99 -10.72
C PRO A 617 -0.93 14.22 -10.43
N HIS A 618 -0.62 14.10 -9.14
CA HIS A 618 0.62 13.48 -8.66
C HIS A 618 0.33 12.47 -7.55
N TYR A 619 0.59 11.19 -7.79
CA TYR A 619 0.20 10.09 -6.89
C TYR A 619 1.26 9.70 -5.86
N GLY A 620 2.29 10.53 -5.66
CA GLY A 620 3.14 10.48 -4.46
C GLY A 620 4.51 9.83 -4.60
N TYR A 621 4.81 9.03 -5.63
CA TYR A 621 6.16 8.50 -5.84
C TYR A 621 7.20 9.63 -5.97
N ARG A 622 8.35 9.48 -5.29
CA ARG A 622 9.39 10.50 -5.04
C ARG A 622 8.98 11.64 -4.08
N GLY A 623 7.93 11.43 -3.31
CA GLY A 623 7.51 12.31 -2.23
C GLY A 623 6.60 13.45 -2.66
N PRO A 624 6.15 14.28 -1.70
CA PRO A 624 5.27 15.41 -1.97
C PRO A 624 5.88 16.39 -2.98
N ARG A 625 5.03 17.03 -3.78
CA ARG A 625 5.43 18.09 -4.71
C ARG A 625 4.72 19.40 -4.38
N ASP A 626 5.42 20.51 -4.55
CA ASP A 626 4.89 21.87 -4.43
C ASP A 626 4.11 22.13 -3.13
N SER A 627 4.52 21.46 -2.04
CA SER A 627 3.86 21.50 -0.73
C SER A 627 2.38 21.05 -0.74
N GLN A 628 1.96 20.30 -1.77
CA GLN A 628 0.62 19.71 -1.89
C GLN A 628 0.64 18.24 -1.46
N ALA A 629 -0.52 17.79 -0.96
CA ALA A 629 -0.77 16.36 -0.76
C ALA A 629 -0.81 15.65 -2.12
N PRO A 630 -0.35 14.40 -2.21
CA PRO A 630 -0.52 13.62 -3.43
C PRO A 630 -2.01 13.36 -3.67
N THR A 631 -2.36 13.23 -4.94
CA THR A 631 -3.67 12.74 -5.37
C THR A 631 -3.92 11.36 -4.79
N LEU A 632 -5.12 11.15 -4.23
CA LEU A 632 -5.51 9.87 -3.66
C LEU A 632 -5.72 8.83 -4.77
N PRO A 633 -5.25 7.59 -4.60
CA PRO A 633 -5.49 6.53 -5.58
C PRO A 633 -6.97 6.13 -5.63
N LEU A 634 -7.36 5.34 -6.62
CA LEU A 634 -8.68 4.71 -6.63
C LEU A 634 -8.75 3.62 -5.55
N ALA A 635 -7.74 2.76 -5.48
CA ALA A 635 -7.70 1.66 -4.51
C ALA A 635 -6.26 1.36 -4.07
N TYR A 636 -6.08 1.10 -2.77
CA TYR A 636 -4.89 0.42 -2.25
C TYR A 636 -5.08 -1.09 -2.32
N LEU A 637 -3.97 -1.80 -2.47
CA LEU A 637 -3.90 -3.27 -2.53
C LEU A 637 -3.06 -3.75 -1.34
N PRO A 638 -3.62 -4.56 -0.43
CA PRO A 638 -2.84 -5.15 0.64
C PRO A 638 -1.73 -6.02 0.08
N ARG A 639 -0.56 -6.00 0.72
CA ARG A 639 0.61 -6.76 0.24
C ARG A 639 0.36 -8.27 0.19
N GLY A 640 -0.44 -8.79 1.14
CA GLY A 640 -0.86 -10.19 1.12
C GLY A 640 -1.73 -10.56 -0.09
N LEU A 641 -2.26 -9.58 -0.81
CA LEU A 641 -3.03 -9.75 -2.04
C LEU A 641 -2.18 -9.49 -3.28
N ASP A 642 -1.50 -8.33 -3.35
CA ASP A 642 -0.68 -7.97 -4.51
C ASP A 642 0.55 -7.13 -4.15
N ASN A 643 1.74 -7.71 -4.37
CA ASN A 643 3.03 -7.06 -4.15
C ASN A 643 3.59 -6.35 -5.40
N SER A 644 2.99 -6.56 -6.58
CA SER A 644 3.35 -5.84 -7.79
C SER A 644 2.20 -5.85 -8.80
N SER A 645 1.66 -4.67 -9.07
CA SER A 645 0.43 -4.52 -9.82
C SER A 645 0.65 -4.44 -11.33
N GLY A 646 -0.16 -5.18 -12.09
CA GLY A 646 -0.23 -5.11 -13.55
C GLY A 646 -1.39 -4.25 -14.05
N GLY A 647 -1.61 -4.24 -15.36
CA GLY A 647 -2.65 -3.44 -16.01
C GLY A 647 -4.09 -3.86 -15.66
N GLN A 648 -5.04 -2.99 -15.97
CA GLN A 648 -6.47 -3.25 -15.82
C GLN A 648 -7.14 -3.37 -17.20
N VAL A 649 -8.21 -4.15 -17.27
CA VAL A 649 -9.00 -4.39 -18.50
C VAL A 649 -10.49 -4.23 -18.22
N TYR A 650 -11.18 -3.53 -19.11
CA TYR A 650 -12.64 -3.41 -19.07
C TYR A 650 -13.30 -4.67 -19.63
N VAL A 651 -14.32 -5.18 -18.95
CA VAL A 651 -15.11 -6.34 -19.40
C VAL A 651 -16.10 -5.91 -20.47
N SER A 652 -15.64 -5.90 -21.73
CA SER A 652 -16.43 -5.45 -22.88
C SER A 652 -17.41 -6.48 -23.42
N SER A 653 -17.28 -7.76 -23.05
CA SER A 653 -18.07 -8.86 -23.61
C SER A 653 -19.17 -9.31 -22.65
N GLU A 654 -20.42 -9.34 -23.13
CA GLU A 654 -21.56 -9.91 -22.38
C GLU A 654 -21.42 -11.43 -22.15
N ARG A 655 -20.59 -12.11 -22.97
CA ARG A 655 -20.32 -13.55 -22.81
C ARG A 655 -19.53 -13.89 -21.56
N TRP A 656 -18.99 -12.87 -20.88
CA TRP A 656 -18.28 -13.03 -19.62
C TRP A 656 -19.22 -13.00 -18.39
N GLY A 657 -20.53 -13.01 -18.64
CA GLY A 657 -21.55 -13.24 -17.64
C GLY A 657 -21.82 -12.01 -16.77
N PRO A 658 -22.14 -12.18 -15.48
CA PRO A 658 -22.62 -11.11 -14.61
C PRO A 658 -21.57 -10.04 -14.27
N LEU A 659 -20.30 -10.27 -14.65
CA LEU A 659 -19.21 -9.30 -14.49
C LEU A 659 -19.06 -8.37 -15.71
N HIS A 660 -19.94 -8.46 -16.70
CA HIS A 660 -19.97 -7.51 -17.82
C HIS A 660 -20.06 -6.05 -17.33
N GLY A 661 -19.28 -5.16 -17.95
CA GLY A 661 -19.23 -3.75 -17.59
C GLY A 661 -18.34 -3.41 -16.38
N GLN A 662 -17.73 -4.41 -15.75
CA GLN A 662 -16.77 -4.20 -14.66
C GLN A 662 -15.34 -4.01 -15.18
N MET A 663 -14.43 -3.65 -14.28
CA MET A 663 -12.99 -3.66 -14.53
C MET A 663 -12.34 -4.86 -13.84
N VAL A 664 -11.36 -5.47 -14.51
CA VAL A 664 -10.50 -6.51 -13.92
C VAL A 664 -9.09 -5.98 -13.80
N HIS A 665 -8.52 -6.08 -12.62
CA HIS A 665 -7.11 -5.83 -12.35
C HIS A 665 -6.31 -7.13 -12.47
N LEU A 666 -5.20 -7.07 -13.20
CA LEU A 666 -4.25 -8.18 -13.31
C LEU A 666 -3.08 -7.95 -12.35
N SER A 667 -2.71 -8.97 -11.58
CA SER A 667 -1.56 -8.92 -10.68
C SER A 667 -0.34 -9.56 -11.32
N PHE A 668 0.69 -8.74 -11.49
CA PHE A 668 1.99 -9.20 -11.97
C PHE A 668 2.69 -10.04 -10.90
N GLY A 669 2.69 -9.56 -9.66
CA GLY A 669 3.41 -10.17 -8.55
C GLY A 669 2.79 -11.47 -8.06
N ALA A 670 1.48 -11.49 -7.84
CA ALA A 670 0.76 -12.65 -7.29
C ALA A 670 0.36 -13.67 -8.36
N GLY A 671 0.44 -13.32 -9.65
CA GLY A 671 -0.02 -14.17 -10.76
C GLY A 671 -1.52 -14.43 -10.69
N ALA A 672 -2.31 -13.42 -10.36
CA ALA A 672 -3.74 -13.53 -10.10
C ALA A 672 -4.53 -12.40 -10.77
N HIS A 673 -5.85 -12.39 -10.57
CA HIS A 673 -6.73 -11.32 -11.05
C HIS A 673 -7.80 -10.96 -10.02
N TYR A 674 -8.28 -9.72 -10.13
CA TYR A 674 -9.20 -9.15 -9.16
C TYR A 674 -10.26 -8.32 -9.86
N LEU A 675 -11.50 -8.34 -9.38
CA LEU A 675 -12.49 -7.36 -9.79
C LEU A 675 -12.15 -6.01 -9.15
N LEU A 676 -12.13 -4.95 -9.95
CA LEU A 676 -11.97 -3.57 -9.51
C LEU A 676 -13.33 -2.88 -9.59
N LEU A 677 -13.88 -2.56 -8.42
CA LEU A 677 -15.11 -1.81 -8.27
C LEU A 677 -14.79 -0.34 -8.02
N ARG A 678 -15.69 0.55 -8.45
CA ARG A 678 -15.58 2.00 -8.31
C ARG A 678 -16.81 2.57 -7.63
N ASP A 679 -16.58 3.50 -6.71
CA ASP A 679 -17.55 4.32 -6.02
C ASP A 679 -17.17 5.80 -6.17
N LEU A 680 -18.15 6.71 -6.10
CA LEU A 680 -17.95 8.14 -6.25
C LEU A 680 -18.76 8.88 -5.18
N VAL A 681 -18.06 9.51 -4.24
CA VAL A 681 -18.67 10.22 -3.11
C VAL A 681 -18.18 11.66 -3.12
N ASP A 682 -19.08 12.64 -3.26
CA ASP A 682 -18.72 14.08 -3.29
C ASP A 682 -17.58 14.40 -4.28
N GLY A 683 -17.62 13.79 -5.46
CA GLY A 683 -16.59 13.95 -6.50
C GLY A 683 -15.26 13.22 -6.25
N GLN A 684 -15.06 12.59 -5.09
CA GLN A 684 -13.91 11.74 -4.78
C GLN A 684 -14.15 10.31 -5.27
N SER A 685 -13.33 9.84 -6.21
CA SER A 685 -13.33 8.43 -6.64
C SER A 685 -12.66 7.57 -5.56
N GLN A 686 -13.22 6.40 -5.29
CA GLN A 686 -12.66 5.40 -4.39
C GLN A 686 -13.08 4.01 -4.83
N GLY A 687 -12.34 2.97 -4.48
CA GLY A 687 -12.44 1.67 -5.12
C GLY A 687 -12.42 0.50 -4.14
N ALA A 688 -12.79 -0.66 -4.66
CA ALA A 688 -12.69 -1.91 -3.94
C ALA A 688 -12.16 -3.03 -4.82
N ILE A 689 -11.46 -3.96 -4.20
CA ILE A 689 -10.83 -5.13 -4.83
C ILE A 689 -11.52 -6.39 -4.33
N VAL A 690 -11.96 -7.24 -5.25
CA VAL A 690 -12.58 -8.54 -4.96
C VAL A 690 -11.75 -9.65 -5.61
N PRO A 691 -11.23 -10.63 -4.85
CA PRO A 691 -10.57 -11.81 -5.39
C PRO A 691 -11.43 -12.58 -6.38
N LEU A 692 -10.86 -12.89 -7.55
CA LEU A 692 -11.42 -13.82 -8.53
C LEU A 692 -10.65 -15.15 -8.45
N PRO A 693 -11.32 -16.29 -8.70
CA PRO A 693 -10.70 -17.60 -8.57
C PRO A 693 -9.74 -17.89 -9.72
N GLY A 694 -8.64 -18.57 -9.40
CA GLY A 694 -7.65 -19.02 -10.36
C GLY A 694 -6.34 -18.24 -10.29
N GLU A 695 -5.27 -18.87 -10.78
CA GLU A 695 -3.96 -18.27 -10.91
C GLU A 695 -3.40 -18.46 -12.33
N PHE A 696 -2.38 -17.68 -12.65
CA PHE A 696 -1.69 -17.69 -13.92
C PHE A 696 -0.29 -18.25 -13.80
N LYS A 697 0.21 -18.83 -14.90
CA LYS A 697 1.55 -19.43 -14.96
C LYS A 697 2.67 -18.40 -14.86
N SER A 698 2.40 -17.13 -15.16
CA SER A 698 3.37 -16.04 -15.16
C SER A 698 2.72 -14.73 -14.66
N GLY A 699 3.52 -13.70 -14.44
CA GLY A 699 3.05 -12.41 -13.92
C GLY A 699 2.20 -11.68 -14.95
N VAL A 700 0.87 -11.78 -14.83
CA VAL A 700 -0.06 -11.23 -15.81
C VAL A 700 -0.21 -9.72 -15.62
N HIS A 701 -0.13 -9.00 -16.74
CA HIS A 701 -0.19 -7.54 -16.71
C HIS A 701 -0.89 -6.92 -17.91
N ARG A 702 -1.32 -7.72 -18.90
CA ARG A 702 -2.07 -7.25 -20.06
C ARG A 702 -3.24 -8.19 -20.33
N GLY A 703 -4.41 -7.61 -20.56
CA GLY A 703 -5.64 -8.34 -20.89
C GLY A 703 -6.37 -7.73 -22.07
N ARG A 704 -6.96 -8.57 -22.92
CA ARG A 704 -7.84 -8.19 -24.04
C ARG A 704 -8.97 -9.19 -24.20
N PHE A 705 -10.14 -8.69 -24.56
CA PHE A 705 -11.26 -9.56 -24.94
C PHE A 705 -11.16 -9.90 -26.42
N ASN A 706 -11.26 -11.18 -26.75
CA ASN A 706 -11.22 -11.64 -28.13
C ASN A 706 -12.54 -11.29 -28.83
N PRO A 707 -12.51 -10.68 -30.03
CA PRO A 707 -13.73 -10.23 -30.72
C PRO A 707 -14.60 -11.36 -31.28
N ARG A 708 -14.12 -12.61 -31.30
CA ARG A 708 -14.82 -13.77 -31.87
C ARG A 708 -15.42 -14.69 -30.83
N ASP A 709 -14.63 -15.09 -29.82
CA ASP A 709 -15.15 -15.95 -28.75
C ASP A 709 -15.74 -15.17 -27.56
N GLY A 710 -15.35 -13.90 -27.41
CA GLY A 710 -15.83 -13.00 -26.35
C GLY A 710 -15.23 -13.30 -24.97
N GLN A 711 -14.14 -14.05 -24.88
CA GLN A 711 -13.46 -14.38 -23.62
C GLN A 711 -12.26 -13.47 -23.39
N LEU A 712 -11.84 -13.38 -22.12
CA LEU A 712 -10.66 -12.61 -21.72
C LEU A 712 -9.40 -13.44 -21.99
N TYR A 713 -8.45 -12.86 -22.71
CA TYR A 713 -7.10 -13.39 -22.80
C TYR A 713 -6.14 -12.50 -22.01
N VAL A 714 -5.15 -13.14 -21.40
CA VAL A 714 -4.10 -12.47 -20.63
C VAL A 714 -2.74 -12.91 -21.13
N SER A 715 -1.80 -11.98 -21.10
CA SER A 715 -0.38 -12.27 -21.29
C SER A 715 0.41 -11.79 -20.08
N GLY A 716 1.46 -12.54 -19.75
CA GLY A 716 2.30 -12.25 -18.62
C GLY A 716 3.73 -12.70 -18.81
N MET A 717 4.59 -12.21 -17.93
CA MET A 717 6.00 -12.55 -17.85
C MET A 717 6.46 -12.64 -16.40
N SER A 718 7.52 -13.38 -16.11
CA SER A 718 8.12 -13.39 -14.79
C SER A 718 9.00 -12.15 -14.61
N GLY A 719 9.05 -11.64 -13.38
CA GLY A 719 9.88 -10.49 -13.03
C GLY A 719 10.18 -10.48 -11.54
N TRP A 720 11.04 -9.56 -11.11
CA TRP A 720 11.49 -9.53 -9.72
C TRP A 720 10.31 -9.55 -8.73
N GLY A 721 10.29 -10.52 -7.83
CA GLY A 721 9.28 -10.67 -6.78
C GLY A 721 8.02 -11.43 -7.19
N THR A 722 7.94 -12.01 -8.40
CA THR A 722 6.75 -12.75 -8.85
C THR A 722 6.64 -14.15 -8.21
N TYR A 723 5.41 -14.54 -7.86
CA TYR A 723 5.03 -15.84 -7.28
C TYR A 723 4.54 -16.84 -8.34
N THR A 724 5.16 -16.83 -9.52
CA THR A 724 4.68 -17.55 -10.71
C THR A 724 5.69 -18.58 -11.20
N THR A 725 5.23 -19.61 -11.92
CA THR A 725 6.04 -20.80 -12.24
C THR A 725 6.88 -20.65 -13.52
N ASP A 726 6.36 -19.91 -14.50
CA ASP A 726 6.87 -19.87 -15.87
C ASP A 726 7.36 -18.46 -16.23
N GLN A 727 8.33 -18.39 -17.17
CA GLN A 727 8.92 -17.13 -17.66
C GLN A 727 7.92 -16.23 -18.39
N GLY A 728 6.91 -16.83 -19.02
CA GLY A 728 5.82 -16.10 -19.64
C GLY A 728 4.61 -16.97 -19.88
N CYS A 729 3.47 -16.35 -20.15
CA CYS A 729 2.24 -17.06 -20.45
C CYS A 729 1.35 -16.30 -21.45
N PHE A 730 0.52 -17.07 -22.15
CA PHE A 730 -0.65 -16.60 -22.88
C PHE A 730 -1.83 -17.51 -22.53
N GLN A 731 -2.82 -16.99 -21.80
CA GLN A 731 -3.90 -17.79 -21.20
C GLN A 731 -5.25 -17.13 -21.45
N ARG A 732 -6.31 -17.94 -21.51
CA ARG A 732 -7.70 -17.50 -21.67
C ARG A 732 -8.49 -17.75 -20.39
N VAL A 733 -9.13 -16.73 -19.85
CA VAL A 733 -10.13 -16.82 -18.78
C VAL A 733 -11.51 -16.91 -19.41
N ARG A 734 -12.13 -18.08 -19.27
CA ARG A 734 -13.43 -18.42 -19.85
C ARG A 734 -14.51 -18.51 -18.77
N TYR A 735 -15.59 -17.76 -18.95
CA TYR A 735 -16.80 -17.97 -18.14
C TYR A 735 -17.42 -19.32 -18.51
N THR A 736 -17.68 -20.17 -17.53
CA THR A 736 -18.21 -21.53 -17.73
C THR A 736 -19.73 -21.54 -17.90
N GLY A 737 -20.43 -20.47 -17.50
CA GLY A 737 -21.88 -20.38 -17.47
C GLY A 737 -22.49 -20.63 -16.09
N ASP A 738 -21.68 -20.97 -15.09
CA ASP A 738 -22.17 -21.25 -13.74
C ASP A 738 -22.55 -19.98 -12.99
N SER A 739 -23.39 -20.14 -11.97
CA SER A 739 -23.77 -19.08 -11.02
C SER A 739 -22.53 -18.40 -10.41
N VAL A 740 -22.57 -17.06 -10.35
CA VAL A 740 -21.51 -16.23 -9.78
C VAL A 740 -22.15 -15.34 -8.73
N GLN A 741 -21.79 -15.53 -7.46
CA GLN A 741 -22.22 -14.68 -6.35
C GLN A 741 -21.05 -13.84 -5.84
N LEU A 742 -20.81 -12.67 -6.46
CA LEU A 742 -19.72 -11.76 -6.10
C LEU A 742 -20.23 -10.33 -5.94
N PRO A 743 -19.57 -9.49 -5.11
CA PRO A 743 -19.77 -8.05 -5.14
C PRO A 743 -19.49 -7.48 -6.54
N ILE A 744 -20.43 -6.70 -7.07
CA ILE A 744 -20.37 -6.04 -8.38
C ILE A 744 -20.64 -4.52 -8.29
N GLY A 745 -20.63 -4.00 -7.07
CA GLY A 745 -20.78 -2.58 -6.76
C GLY A 745 -20.80 -2.35 -5.25
N PHE A 746 -20.48 -1.14 -4.84
CA PHE A 746 -20.57 -0.74 -3.44
C PHE A 746 -20.77 0.77 -3.32
N HIS A 747 -21.22 1.21 -2.15
CA HIS A 747 -21.32 2.62 -1.80
C HIS A 747 -21.11 2.81 -0.29
N VAL A 748 -20.30 3.80 0.08
CA VAL A 748 -19.86 3.99 1.47
C VAL A 748 -20.58 5.17 2.12
N HIS A 749 -21.26 4.90 3.23
CA HIS A 749 -21.97 5.87 4.05
C HIS A 749 -21.27 6.09 5.40
N GLN A 750 -21.58 7.21 6.05
CA GLN A 750 -21.08 7.52 7.41
C GLN A 750 -21.40 6.41 8.43
N ASN A 751 -22.48 5.66 8.27
CA ASN A 751 -22.92 4.60 9.17
C ASN A 751 -22.64 3.17 8.65
N GLY A 752 -22.02 2.99 7.48
CA GLY A 752 -21.86 1.64 6.95
C GLY A 752 -21.51 1.56 5.46
N VAL A 753 -21.62 0.35 4.91
CA VAL A 753 -21.33 0.08 3.49
C VAL A 753 -22.47 -0.70 2.87
N ALA A 754 -22.98 -0.21 1.75
CA ALA A 754 -23.90 -0.95 0.89
C ALA A 754 -23.10 -1.71 -0.17
N VAL A 755 -23.27 -3.03 -0.27
CA VAL A 755 -22.56 -3.90 -1.21
C VAL A 755 -23.58 -4.60 -2.11
N ARG A 756 -23.50 -4.36 -3.42
CA ARG A 756 -24.39 -4.94 -4.44
C ARG A 756 -23.77 -6.20 -5.02
N PHE A 757 -24.54 -7.29 -5.08
CA PHE A 757 -24.11 -8.58 -5.59
C PHE A 757 -24.74 -8.95 -6.94
N SER A 758 -24.07 -9.86 -7.65
CA SER A 758 -24.47 -10.35 -8.98
C SER A 758 -25.77 -11.14 -9.02
N GLU A 759 -26.12 -11.88 -7.96
CA GLU A 759 -27.42 -12.55 -7.85
C GLU A 759 -28.17 -12.16 -6.56
N PRO A 760 -29.50 -12.42 -6.50
CA PRO A 760 -30.31 -12.16 -5.33
C PRO A 760 -29.80 -12.90 -4.09
N LEU A 761 -29.78 -12.18 -2.97
CA LEU A 761 -29.27 -12.64 -1.68
C LEU A 761 -30.33 -13.43 -0.89
N LYS A 762 -29.90 -14.53 -0.26
CA LYS A 762 -30.71 -15.18 0.77
C LYS A 762 -30.65 -14.39 2.09
N ARG A 763 -31.77 -13.77 2.45
CA ARG A 763 -31.93 -12.94 3.67
C ARG A 763 -31.46 -13.63 4.95
N GLU A 764 -31.87 -14.86 5.21
CA GLU A 764 -31.49 -15.60 6.43
C GLU A 764 -29.97 -15.65 6.65
N THR A 765 -29.20 -15.86 5.58
CA THR A 765 -27.74 -15.93 5.65
C THR A 765 -27.12 -14.54 5.71
N ALA A 766 -27.57 -13.62 4.84
CA ALA A 766 -26.97 -12.30 4.67
C ALA A 766 -27.35 -11.28 5.77
N GLU A 767 -28.52 -11.40 6.40
CA GLU A 767 -28.96 -10.47 7.47
C GLU A 767 -28.43 -10.87 8.85
N THR A 768 -27.77 -12.04 8.95
CA THR A 768 -27.12 -12.48 10.19
C THR A 768 -25.77 -11.77 10.33
N ALA A 769 -25.72 -10.67 11.07
CA ALA A 769 -24.51 -9.84 11.24
C ALA A 769 -23.25 -10.62 11.67
N SER A 770 -23.41 -11.67 12.50
CA SER A 770 -22.29 -12.53 12.94
C SER A 770 -21.69 -13.41 11.84
N ASN A 771 -22.35 -13.54 10.69
CA ASN A 771 -21.80 -14.21 9.52
C ASN A 771 -20.73 -13.36 8.81
N HIS A 772 -20.72 -12.06 9.08
CA HIS A 772 -19.82 -11.11 8.45
C HIS A 772 -18.73 -10.66 9.42
N PHE A 773 -17.63 -10.15 8.85
CA PHE A 773 -16.53 -9.59 9.61
C PHE A 773 -15.99 -8.33 8.94
N ALA A 774 -15.64 -7.33 9.74
CA ALA A 774 -15.07 -6.07 9.27
C ALA A 774 -13.83 -5.72 10.11
N GLN A 775 -12.74 -5.39 9.43
CA GLN A 775 -11.53 -4.84 10.05
C GLN A 775 -10.93 -3.75 9.17
N CYS A 776 -10.17 -2.82 9.74
CA CYS A 776 -9.56 -1.73 9.00
C CYS A 776 -8.14 -1.40 9.46
N TRP A 777 -7.38 -0.77 8.57
CA TRP A 777 -6.04 -0.28 8.82
C TRP A 777 -5.66 0.84 7.85
N ASN A 778 -4.58 1.54 8.17
CA ASN A 778 -3.98 2.58 7.35
C ASN A 778 -2.54 2.23 7.00
N TYR A 779 -2.04 2.89 5.96
CA TYR A 779 -0.64 2.86 5.59
C TYR A 779 -0.02 4.23 5.84
N GLN A 780 1.28 4.23 6.10
CA GLN A 780 2.07 5.42 6.33
C GLN A 780 2.73 5.88 5.03
N TYR A 781 2.33 7.05 4.53
CA TYR A 781 3.00 7.69 3.40
C TYR A 781 4.36 8.27 3.83
N SER A 782 5.45 7.62 3.42
CA SER A 782 6.81 8.03 3.80
C SER A 782 7.85 7.62 2.77
N GLY A 783 9.09 8.11 2.92
CA GLY A 783 10.22 7.67 2.08
C GLY A 783 10.72 6.25 2.35
N ALA A 784 10.12 5.50 3.27
CA ALA A 784 10.43 4.08 3.47
C ALA A 784 9.89 3.23 2.31
N TYR A 785 10.48 2.05 2.11
CA TYR A 785 9.96 1.11 1.13
C TYR A 785 8.66 0.47 1.64
N GLY A 786 7.55 0.85 1.02
CA GLY A 786 6.21 0.44 1.45
C GLY A 786 5.90 0.92 2.87
N SER A 787 4.82 0.37 3.42
CA SER A 787 4.38 0.64 4.78
C SER A 787 3.87 -0.63 5.44
N PRO A 788 4.15 -0.81 6.75
CA PRO A 788 3.36 -1.68 7.61
C PRO A 788 1.88 -1.33 7.63
N GLU A 789 1.07 -2.23 8.16
CA GLU A 789 -0.36 -2.03 8.35
C GLU A 789 -0.57 -1.46 9.74
N TYR A 790 -1.05 -0.21 9.83
CA TYR A 790 -1.21 0.49 11.09
C TYR A 790 -2.66 0.58 11.52
N ALA A 791 -2.88 0.40 12.82
CA ALA A 791 -4.18 0.56 13.44
C ALA A 791 -4.67 2.01 13.27
N THR A 792 -5.95 2.13 12.93
CA THR A 792 -6.66 3.39 12.70
C THR A 792 -7.02 4.11 14.01
N ARG A 793 -7.33 3.35 15.06
CA ARG A 793 -7.73 3.87 16.39
C ARG A 793 -6.56 3.99 17.35
N HIS A 794 -5.43 3.36 17.03
CA HIS A 794 -4.23 3.29 17.88
C HIS A 794 -3.00 3.80 17.10
N PRO A 795 -2.82 5.13 16.99
CA PRO A 795 -1.75 5.71 16.18
C PRO A 795 -0.37 5.15 16.50
N GLY A 796 0.34 4.70 15.47
CA GLY A 796 1.70 4.14 15.58
C GLY A 796 1.76 2.66 15.97
N LEU A 797 0.63 2.02 16.32
CA LEU A 797 0.57 0.57 16.51
C LEU A 797 0.33 -0.13 15.19
N ARG A 798 1.05 -1.23 14.96
CA ARG A 798 0.83 -2.10 13.81
C ARG A 798 -0.33 -3.06 14.08
N GLY A 799 -1.11 -3.37 13.05
CA GLY A 799 -2.25 -4.26 13.12
C GLY A 799 -3.54 -3.64 12.58
N HIS A 800 -4.62 -4.39 12.73
CA HIS A 800 -5.94 -4.05 12.21
C HIS A 800 -6.93 -3.82 13.36
N ASP A 801 -7.72 -2.75 13.29
CA ASP A 801 -8.83 -2.57 14.23
C ASP A 801 -10.04 -3.37 13.75
N VAL A 802 -10.68 -4.11 14.66
CA VAL A 802 -11.95 -4.77 14.38
C VAL A 802 -13.09 -3.76 14.48
N LEU A 803 -13.95 -3.73 13.46
CA LEU A 803 -15.15 -2.89 13.43
C LEU A 803 -16.38 -3.74 13.75
N ALA A 804 -17.23 -3.23 14.65
CA ALA A 804 -18.49 -3.88 14.97
C ALA A 804 -19.49 -3.70 13.83
N ILE A 805 -20.03 -4.82 13.33
CA ILE A 805 -21.20 -4.82 12.45
C ILE A 805 -22.42 -4.93 13.37
N ARG A 806 -23.12 -3.80 13.57
CA ARG A 806 -24.27 -3.72 14.48
C ARG A 806 -25.46 -4.50 13.93
N SER A 807 -25.69 -4.39 12.63
CA SER A 807 -26.76 -5.09 11.93
C SER A 807 -26.42 -5.24 10.44
N ALA A 808 -27.12 -6.15 9.76
CA ALA A 808 -26.95 -6.40 8.33
C ALA A 808 -28.34 -6.52 7.67
N HIS A 809 -28.55 -5.86 6.54
CA HIS A 809 -29.88 -5.72 5.92
C HIS A 809 -29.81 -5.96 4.42
N VAL A 810 -30.63 -6.87 3.91
CA VAL A 810 -30.83 -6.98 2.46
C VAL A 810 -31.84 -5.91 2.04
N LEU A 811 -31.41 -5.01 1.16
CA LEU A 811 -32.24 -3.89 0.70
C LEU A 811 -33.37 -4.36 -0.23
N ASN A 812 -34.22 -3.43 -0.64
CA ASN A 812 -35.43 -3.71 -1.43
C ASN A 812 -35.14 -4.34 -2.80
N ASP A 813 -33.97 -4.09 -3.37
CA ASP A 813 -33.54 -4.69 -4.64
C ASP A 813 -33.18 -6.18 -4.53
N GLN A 814 -33.09 -6.73 -3.31
CA GLN A 814 -32.66 -8.11 -3.01
C GLN A 814 -31.23 -8.46 -3.40
N HIS A 815 -30.50 -7.53 -4.03
CA HIS A 815 -29.12 -7.72 -4.47
C HIS A 815 -28.12 -6.98 -3.57
N THR A 816 -28.57 -5.99 -2.81
CA THR A 816 -27.71 -5.15 -2.00
C THR A 816 -27.79 -5.55 -0.53
N LEU A 817 -26.63 -5.80 0.08
CA LEU A 817 -26.45 -5.98 1.51
C LEU A 817 -25.90 -4.68 2.11
N PHE A 818 -26.63 -4.07 3.03
CA PHE A 818 -26.13 -2.98 3.84
C PHE A 818 -25.57 -3.52 5.16
N LEU A 819 -24.29 -3.24 5.42
CA LEU A 819 -23.62 -3.51 6.69
C LEU A 819 -23.59 -2.22 7.50
N ASP A 820 -24.29 -2.22 8.64
CA ASP A 820 -24.35 -1.11 9.58
C ASP A 820 -23.11 -1.15 10.49
N ILE A 821 -22.15 -0.27 10.22
CA ILE A 821 -20.83 -0.16 10.85
C ILE A 821 -20.64 1.28 11.36
N PRO A 822 -21.26 1.65 12.51
CA PRO A 822 -21.30 3.03 12.98
C PRO A 822 -19.93 3.68 13.18
N ASP A 823 -18.90 2.89 13.45
CA ASP A 823 -17.56 3.39 13.70
C ASP A 823 -16.69 3.62 12.44
N LEU A 824 -17.21 3.36 11.23
CA LEU A 824 -16.42 3.43 9.99
C LEU A 824 -15.87 4.85 9.70
N GLN A 825 -14.57 5.05 9.66
CA GLN A 825 -13.95 6.35 9.32
C GLN A 825 -13.28 6.27 7.94
N PRO A 826 -12.83 7.40 7.36
CA PRO A 826 -11.91 7.35 6.22
C PRO A 826 -10.66 6.54 6.57
N VAL A 827 -10.36 5.52 5.78
CA VAL A 827 -9.28 4.56 5.99
C VAL A 827 -8.69 4.13 4.65
N ASN A 828 -7.39 3.82 4.61
CA ASN A 828 -6.78 3.30 3.38
C ASN A 828 -7.33 1.92 3.03
N GLN A 829 -7.62 1.11 4.05
CA GLN A 829 -8.14 -0.23 3.86
C GLN A 829 -9.22 -0.58 4.88
N LEU A 830 -10.40 -0.94 4.36
CA LEU A 830 -11.46 -1.67 5.03
C LEU A 830 -11.53 -3.05 4.38
N HIS A 831 -11.35 -4.11 5.17
CA HIS A 831 -11.53 -5.49 4.74
C HIS A 831 -12.86 -6.02 5.26
N LEU A 832 -13.67 -6.56 4.34
CA LEU A 832 -14.94 -7.20 4.62
C LEU A 832 -14.86 -8.69 4.24
N ARG A 833 -15.18 -9.56 5.19
CA ARG A 833 -15.46 -10.98 4.92
C ARG A 833 -16.98 -11.16 4.86
N LEU A 834 -17.50 -11.47 3.68
CA LEU A 834 -18.92 -11.50 3.37
C LEU A 834 -19.39 -12.94 3.13
N ASN A 835 -20.05 -13.54 4.12
CA ASN A 835 -20.64 -14.87 3.96
C ASN A 835 -22.08 -14.72 3.49
N VAL A 836 -22.26 -14.74 2.18
CA VAL A 836 -23.56 -14.64 1.51
C VAL A 836 -23.84 -15.94 0.75
N ALA A 837 -25.11 -16.32 0.67
CA ALA A 837 -25.54 -17.43 -0.18
C ALA A 837 -26.50 -16.90 -1.24
N SER A 838 -26.38 -17.38 -2.48
CA SER A 838 -27.36 -17.09 -3.53
C SER A 838 -28.60 -17.98 -3.36
N VAL A 839 -29.75 -17.49 -3.82
CA VAL A 839 -30.99 -18.29 -3.83
C VAL A 839 -30.84 -19.50 -4.77
N ALA A 840 -30.04 -19.37 -5.85
CA ALA A 840 -29.85 -20.41 -6.84
C ALA A 840 -28.98 -21.58 -6.32
N GLU A 841 -27.87 -21.29 -5.63
CA GLU A 841 -26.92 -22.28 -5.10
C GLU A 841 -27.57 -23.31 -4.16
N LEU A 842 -28.52 -22.85 -3.32
CA LEU A 842 -29.24 -23.74 -2.41
C LEU A 842 -30.30 -24.59 -3.13
N SER A 843 -30.80 -24.12 -4.27
CA SER A 843 -31.80 -24.85 -5.07
C SER A 843 -31.17 -25.94 -5.95
N SER A 844 -29.92 -25.75 -6.38
CA SER A 844 -29.16 -26.76 -7.12
C SER A 844 -28.47 -27.79 -6.22
N GLY A 845 -28.21 -27.44 -4.95
CA GLY A 845 -27.45 -28.29 -4.02
C GLY A 845 -25.95 -28.31 -4.30
N GLU A 846 -25.47 -27.47 -5.22
CA GLU A 846 -24.06 -27.33 -5.60
C GLU A 846 -23.46 -26.11 -4.92
N ASN A 847 -22.43 -26.31 -4.10
CA ASN A 847 -21.66 -25.23 -3.49
C ASN A 847 -20.57 -24.79 -4.48
N ASN A 848 -20.82 -23.69 -5.20
CA ASN A 848 -19.90 -23.05 -6.15
C ASN A 848 -18.80 -22.20 -5.47
N GLY A 849 -18.65 -22.28 -4.14
CA GLY A 849 -17.62 -21.57 -3.38
C GLY A 849 -18.11 -20.36 -2.58
N SER A 850 -19.33 -19.85 -2.83
CA SER A 850 -19.93 -18.74 -2.06
C SER A 850 -20.08 -19.05 -0.56
N ALA A 851 -20.32 -20.33 -0.21
CA ALA A 851 -20.51 -20.75 1.17
C ALA A 851 -19.24 -20.62 2.04
N ASN A 852 -18.07 -20.37 1.42
CA ASN A 852 -16.81 -20.17 2.11
C ASN A 852 -16.55 -18.70 2.47
N GLY A 853 -17.36 -17.75 2.01
CA GLY A 853 -17.17 -16.32 2.24
C GLY A 853 -16.32 -15.61 1.19
N VAL A 854 -16.69 -14.38 0.87
CA VAL A 854 -16.01 -13.53 -0.13
C VAL A 854 -15.26 -12.41 0.57
N ASP A 855 -13.98 -12.22 0.21
CA ASP A 855 -13.21 -11.07 0.66
C ASP A 855 -13.47 -9.86 -0.23
N MET A 856 -13.57 -8.69 0.38
CA MET A 856 -13.65 -7.41 -0.30
C MET A 856 -12.78 -6.38 0.41
N PHE A 857 -11.89 -5.75 -0.34
CA PHE A 857 -10.90 -4.79 0.16
C PHE A 857 -11.27 -3.41 -0.36
N VAL A 858 -11.85 -2.57 0.50
CA VAL A 858 -12.37 -1.23 0.16
C VAL A 858 -11.38 -0.15 0.60
N THR A 859 -11.06 0.78 -0.29
CA THR A 859 -10.42 2.04 0.08
C THR A 859 -11.48 3.10 0.32
N VAL A 860 -11.42 3.77 1.48
CA VAL A 860 -12.45 4.71 1.92
C VAL A 860 -11.84 6.09 2.11
N HIS A 861 -11.98 6.94 1.10
CA HIS A 861 -11.49 8.32 1.15
C HIS A 861 -12.52 9.29 1.72
N ARG A 862 -13.80 9.07 1.38
CA ARG A 862 -14.95 9.88 1.79
C ARG A 862 -16.12 8.97 2.19
N LEU A 863 -17.00 9.54 3.01
CA LEU A 863 -18.21 8.91 3.53
C LEU A 863 -19.40 9.78 3.09
N ASP A 864 -20.39 9.18 2.42
CA ASP A 864 -21.64 9.87 2.08
C ASP A 864 -22.57 9.97 3.30
N GLU A 865 -23.63 10.76 3.20
CA GLU A 865 -24.66 10.88 4.23
C GLU A 865 -25.15 9.51 4.74
N PRO A 866 -25.50 9.38 6.03
CA PRO A 866 -25.94 8.11 6.59
C PRO A 866 -27.09 7.48 5.79
N LEU A 867 -27.00 6.19 5.49
CA LEU A 867 -28.12 5.46 4.90
C LEU A 867 -29.20 5.25 5.97
N ALA A 868 -30.35 5.90 5.80
CA ALA A 868 -31.48 5.81 6.76
C ALA A 868 -32.52 4.75 6.38
N GLU A 869 -32.45 4.19 5.17
CA GLU A 869 -33.46 3.30 4.59
C GLU A 869 -33.29 1.83 5.03
N PHE A 870 -33.30 1.57 6.34
CA PHE A 870 -33.35 0.20 6.88
C PHE A 870 -34.09 0.12 8.23
N PRO A 871 -34.66 -1.04 8.60
CA PRO A 871 -35.39 -1.21 9.86
C PRO A 871 -34.49 -0.96 11.08
N GLY A 872 -34.93 -0.07 11.98
CA GLY A 872 -34.23 0.19 13.24
C GLY A 872 -33.09 1.20 13.15
N TYR A 873 -32.99 1.97 12.05
CA TYR A 873 -32.04 3.08 11.95
C TYR A 873 -32.21 4.09 13.10
N VAL A 874 -31.07 4.44 13.70
CA VAL A 874 -30.96 5.52 14.69
C VAL A 874 -29.93 6.52 14.18
N HIS A 875 -30.32 7.78 14.08
CA HIS A 875 -29.41 8.84 13.68
C HIS A 875 -28.44 9.17 14.82
N GLU A 876 -27.16 8.94 14.59
CA GLU A 876 -26.07 9.19 15.54
C GLU A 876 -25.14 10.26 14.95
N PRO A 877 -25.01 11.45 15.59
CA PRO A 877 -24.08 12.47 15.13
C PRO A 877 -22.65 11.95 15.15
N LYS A 878 -21.95 12.05 14.01
CA LYS A 878 -20.59 11.54 13.85
C LYS A 878 -19.62 12.63 13.42
N THR A 879 -18.52 12.74 14.14
CA THR A 879 -17.37 13.54 13.68
C THR A 879 -16.55 12.71 12.69
N ILE A 880 -16.45 13.20 11.46
CA ILE A 880 -15.62 12.58 10.42
C ILE A 880 -14.17 13.04 10.58
N LEU A 881 -13.26 12.08 10.73
CA LEU A 881 -11.84 12.37 10.87
C LEU A 881 -11.23 12.79 9.51
N PRO A 882 -10.19 13.65 9.52
CA PRO A 882 -9.42 13.94 8.32
C PRO A 882 -8.80 12.68 7.72
N HIS A 883 -8.54 12.70 6.41
CA HIS A 883 -7.90 11.58 5.73
C HIS A 883 -6.51 11.26 6.34
N PRO A 884 -6.17 9.97 6.55
CA PRO A 884 -4.92 9.56 7.22
C PRO A 884 -3.64 10.19 6.67
N ILE A 885 -3.58 10.36 5.34
CA ILE A 885 -2.41 10.93 4.64
C ILE A 885 -2.01 12.34 5.12
N LEU A 886 -2.97 13.13 5.64
CA LEU A 886 -2.70 14.48 6.09
C LEU A 886 -1.81 14.46 7.34
N SER A 887 -2.03 13.49 8.23
CA SER A 887 -1.17 13.25 9.38
C SER A 887 0.23 12.86 8.93
N ASP A 888 0.37 11.96 7.95
CA ASP A 888 1.68 11.55 7.43
C ASP A 888 2.46 12.70 6.78
N LEU A 889 1.78 13.58 6.05
CA LEU A 889 2.40 14.76 5.45
C LEU A 889 2.86 15.77 6.49
N ALA A 890 2.09 15.99 7.56
CA ALA A 890 2.53 16.82 8.68
C ALA A 890 3.81 16.25 9.30
N LEU A 891 3.88 14.92 9.47
CA LEU A 891 5.09 14.22 9.95
C LEU A 891 6.28 14.34 9.01
N ALA A 892 6.05 14.23 7.70
CA ALA A 892 7.11 14.26 6.69
C ALA A 892 7.68 15.68 6.48
N THR A 893 6.84 16.71 6.60
CA THR A 893 7.21 18.11 6.27
C THR A 893 7.70 18.92 7.47
N LYS A 894 7.41 18.49 8.71
CA LYS A 894 7.87 19.14 9.94
C LYS A 894 8.75 18.20 10.75
N ARG A 895 10.05 18.18 10.43
CA ARG A 895 11.05 17.76 11.41
C ARG A 895 11.40 18.97 12.25
N VAL A 896 10.98 19.00 13.52
CA VAL A 896 11.64 19.85 14.51
C VAL A 896 12.90 19.09 14.93
N PRO A 897 14.10 19.44 14.42
CA PRO A 897 15.29 18.69 14.78
C PRO A 897 15.52 18.88 16.26
N ASN A 898 15.70 17.77 16.97
CA ASN A 898 15.97 17.84 18.40
C ASN A 898 17.31 18.56 18.63
N PRO A 899 17.31 19.69 19.35
CA PRO A 899 18.49 20.55 19.45
C PRO A 899 19.64 19.88 20.22
N TRP A 900 19.38 18.77 20.91
CA TRP A 900 20.36 18.04 21.71
C TRP A 900 20.91 16.78 21.02
N GLN A 901 20.69 16.56 19.73
CA GLN A 901 21.32 15.42 19.02
C GLN A 901 22.83 15.60 18.78
N ARG A 902 23.34 16.84 18.87
CA ARG A 902 24.76 17.12 18.63
C ARG A 902 25.61 16.67 19.81
N ARG A 903 26.58 15.78 19.56
CA ARG A 903 27.53 15.29 20.58
C ARG A 903 28.20 16.42 21.35
N VAL A 904 28.20 16.29 22.68
CA VAL A 904 28.99 17.13 23.59
C VAL A 904 30.27 16.36 23.97
N PRO A 905 31.47 16.96 23.89
CA PRO A 905 32.71 16.32 24.33
C PRO A 905 32.66 15.93 25.81
N ASP A 906 33.32 14.82 26.16
CA ASP A 906 33.45 14.31 27.54
C ASP A 906 32.11 14.00 28.23
N ALA A 907 31.07 13.70 27.44
CA ALA A 907 29.75 13.37 27.94
C ALA A 907 29.72 11.97 28.58
N ARG A 908 29.31 11.91 29.85
CA ARG A 908 29.12 10.65 30.58
C ARG A 908 27.85 9.93 30.10
N PRO A 909 27.91 8.63 29.76
CA PRO A 909 26.71 7.86 29.42
C PRO A 909 25.75 7.75 30.61
N LEU A 910 24.47 7.99 30.36
CA LEU A 910 23.37 7.81 31.29
C LEU A 910 22.20 7.16 30.54
N ARG A 911 21.83 5.94 30.91
CA ARG A 911 20.74 5.20 30.27
C ARG A 911 19.54 5.14 31.21
N LEU A 912 18.35 5.42 30.67
CA LEU A 912 17.07 5.21 31.33
C LEU A 912 16.21 4.29 30.47
N GLU A 913 15.62 3.27 31.07
CA GLU A 913 14.66 2.40 30.39
C GLU A 913 13.24 2.75 30.83
N THR A 914 12.27 2.55 29.94
CA THR A 914 10.85 2.55 30.33
C THR A 914 10.54 1.25 31.09
N GLY A 915 9.68 1.34 32.09
CA GLY A 915 9.25 0.26 32.96
C GLY A 915 7.81 -0.18 32.69
N LYS A 916 7.34 -1.20 33.40
CA LYS A 916 5.95 -1.67 33.31
C LYS A 916 4.97 -0.61 33.84
N ASN A 917 3.71 -0.67 33.41
CA ASN A 917 2.62 0.17 33.92
C ASN A 917 2.85 1.69 33.75
N LEU A 918 3.39 2.13 32.61
CA LEU A 918 3.66 3.54 32.33
C LEU A 918 4.59 4.18 33.38
N THR A 919 5.74 3.53 33.65
CA THR A 919 6.75 4.07 34.56
C THR A 919 8.09 4.20 33.87
N PHE A 920 9.02 4.96 34.45
CA PHE A 920 10.43 4.82 34.13
C PHE A 920 11.04 3.76 35.05
N ALA A 921 11.91 2.90 34.52
CA ALA A 921 12.52 1.80 35.29
C ALA A 921 13.31 2.30 36.50
N THR A 922 13.87 3.51 36.40
CA THR A 922 14.54 4.21 37.51
C THR A 922 13.86 5.56 37.71
N ARG A 923 13.36 5.86 38.92
CA ARG A 923 12.73 7.16 39.24
C ARG A 923 13.71 8.25 39.65
N THR A 924 14.89 7.91 40.14
CA THR A 924 15.87 8.90 40.60
C THR A 924 17.18 8.75 39.84
N LEU A 925 17.59 9.82 39.16
CA LEU A 925 18.88 9.92 38.50
C LEU A 925 19.75 10.93 39.24
N ARG A 926 21.05 10.66 39.41
CA ARG A 926 21.99 11.57 40.07
C ARG A 926 23.08 12.02 39.12
N VAL A 927 23.33 13.32 39.10
CA VAL A 927 24.29 13.96 38.19
C VAL A 927 25.02 15.11 38.89
N LYS A 928 26.27 15.37 38.48
CA LYS A 928 27.03 16.54 38.94
C LYS A 928 26.57 17.80 38.22
N ALA A 929 26.45 18.90 38.96
CA ALA A 929 26.12 20.22 38.41
C ALA A 929 27.03 20.58 37.22
N GLY A 930 26.42 20.89 36.07
CA GLY A 930 27.13 21.27 34.84
C GLY A 930 27.85 20.14 34.08
N GLU A 931 27.78 18.89 34.53
CA GLU A 931 28.44 17.77 33.83
C GLU A 931 27.81 17.52 32.45
N ALA A 932 28.64 17.10 31.49
CA ALA A 932 28.15 16.71 30.16
C ALA A 932 27.58 15.30 30.21
N LEU A 933 26.39 15.10 29.63
CA LEU A 933 25.67 13.83 29.63
C LEU A 933 25.36 13.38 28.22
N GLN A 934 25.55 12.09 27.97
CA GLN A 934 24.96 11.36 26.86
C GLN A 934 23.79 10.58 27.44
N PHE A 935 22.59 11.12 27.31
CA PHE A 935 21.39 10.51 27.86
C PHE A 935 20.68 9.67 26.80
N THR A 936 20.46 8.40 27.09
CA THR A 936 19.73 7.47 26.22
C THR A 936 18.45 7.02 26.91
N LEU A 937 17.31 7.32 26.30
CA LEU A 937 16.04 6.68 26.66
C LEU A 937 15.86 5.44 25.78
N ALA A 938 15.76 4.27 26.41
CA ALA A 938 15.41 3.03 25.74
C ALA A 938 13.99 2.64 26.06
N ASN A 939 13.24 2.24 25.03
CA ASN A 939 11.84 1.92 25.15
C ASN A 939 11.58 0.43 24.84
N PRO A 940 11.77 -0.49 25.80
CA PRO A 940 11.32 -1.87 25.66
C PRO A 940 9.79 -2.04 25.74
N ASP A 941 9.05 -0.97 26.02
CA ASP A 941 7.58 -0.98 26.09
C ASP A 941 6.96 -1.04 24.68
N VAL A 942 5.66 -1.33 24.65
CA VAL A 942 4.83 -1.54 23.46
C VAL A 942 4.09 -0.27 23.02
N VAL A 943 4.25 0.84 23.76
CA VAL A 943 3.75 2.17 23.40
C VAL A 943 4.90 3.17 23.28
N PRO A 944 4.78 4.22 22.43
CA PRO A 944 5.80 5.25 22.33
C PRO A 944 5.94 6.06 23.63
N HIS A 945 7.17 6.40 23.99
CA HIS A 945 7.48 7.21 25.18
C HIS A 945 8.53 8.26 24.89
N ASN A 946 8.51 9.36 25.63
CA ASN A 946 9.61 10.33 25.62
C ASN A 946 10.06 10.61 27.07
N TRP A 947 11.14 11.36 27.19
CA TRP A 947 11.65 11.86 28.46
C TRP A 947 11.84 13.37 28.34
N VAL A 948 11.27 14.11 29.28
CA VAL A 948 11.30 15.58 29.31
C VAL A 948 11.76 16.03 30.69
N LEU A 949 12.90 16.71 30.78
CA LEU A 949 13.34 17.38 32.00
C LEU A 949 12.74 18.77 32.07
N VAL A 950 12.21 19.13 33.24
CA VAL A 950 11.57 20.43 33.45
C VAL A 950 12.19 21.18 34.63
N LYS A 951 11.89 22.49 34.73
CA LYS A 951 12.30 23.32 35.86
C LYS A 951 11.70 22.80 37.19
N PRO A 952 12.36 23.03 38.33
CA PRO A 952 11.81 22.72 39.64
C PRO A 952 10.42 23.36 39.82
N GLY A 953 9.44 22.57 40.28
CA GLY A 953 8.05 22.99 40.46
C GLY A 953 7.14 22.89 39.23
N SER A 954 7.68 22.62 38.03
CA SER A 954 6.92 22.67 36.76
C SER A 954 6.33 21.34 36.28
N LEU A 955 6.44 20.25 37.05
CA LEU A 955 5.96 18.92 36.65
C LEU A 955 4.47 18.93 36.23
N ARG A 956 3.63 19.59 37.03
CA ARG A 956 2.18 19.61 36.84
C ARG A 956 1.75 20.48 35.66
N SER A 957 2.31 21.69 35.54
CA SER A 957 1.98 22.61 34.44
C SER A 957 2.35 22.02 33.09
N VAL A 958 3.54 21.41 32.97
CA VAL A 958 3.99 20.76 31.73
C VAL A 958 3.18 19.49 31.43
N GLY A 959 2.85 18.69 32.45
CA GLY A 959 2.01 17.51 32.28
C GLY A 959 0.59 17.84 31.82
N GLU A 960 -0.07 18.82 32.44
CA GLU A 960 -1.41 19.26 32.03
C GLU A 960 -1.41 19.80 30.59
N ALA A 961 -0.35 20.52 30.19
CA ALA A 961 -0.18 20.98 28.82
C ALA A 961 0.02 19.83 27.81
N SER A 962 0.70 18.74 28.21
CA SER A 962 0.95 17.61 27.32
C SER A 962 -0.31 16.81 27.02
N ASN A 963 -1.28 16.73 27.94
CA ASN A 963 -2.57 16.08 27.69
C ASN A 963 -3.38 16.74 26.56
N GLN A 964 -3.20 18.04 26.33
CA GLN A 964 -3.91 18.77 25.27
C GLN A 964 -3.39 18.45 23.86
N LEU A 965 -2.22 17.83 23.75
CA LEU A 965 -1.57 17.51 22.48
C LEU A 965 -2.29 16.39 21.71
N VAL A 966 -3.21 15.65 22.35
CA VAL A 966 -3.99 14.58 21.69
C VAL A 966 -4.90 15.08 20.56
N ALA A 967 -5.33 16.35 20.63
CA ALA A 967 -6.19 16.98 19.63
C ALA A 967 -5.40 17.81 18.60
N ASP A 968 -4.07 17.88 18.75
CA ASP A 968 -3.22 18.66 17.86
C ASP A 968 -2.62 17.75 16.77
N PRO A 969 -2.96 17.96 15.48
CA PRO A 969 -2.40 17.19 14.38
C PRO A 969 -0.87 17.33 14.25
N GLU A 970 -0.27 18.32 14.90
CA GLU A 970 1.17 18.62 14.90
C GLU A 970 1.91 18.08 16.12
N ALA A 971 1.21 17.47 17.08
CA ALA A 971 1.79 17.03 18.34
C ALA A 971 2.92 16.02 18.16
N PHE A 972 2.73 15.04 17.29
CA PHE A 972 3.73 14.01 17.03
C PHE A 972 4.98 14.60 16.36
N ALA A 973 4.83 15.53 15.42
CA ALA A 973 5.94 16.23 14.76
C ALA A 973 6.81 17.04 15.75
N ARG A 974 6.23 17.42 16.89
CA ARG A 974 6.91 18.06 18.02
C ARG A 974 7.30 17.07 19.12
N HIS A 975 7.27 15.76 18.85
CA HIS A 975 7.57 14.69 19.79
C HIS A 975 6.72 14.72 21.07
N TYR A 976 5.48 15.21 20.97
CA TYR A 976 4.57 15.44 22.09
C TYR A 976 5.13 16.40 23.16
N ILE A 977 6.00 17.33 22.76
CA ILE A 977 6.53 18.36 23.66
C ILE A 977 5.61 19.59 23.65
N PRO A 978 5.03 19.99 24.80
CA PRO A 978 4.19 21.18 24.88
C PRO A 978 5.05 22.45 24.68
N HIS A 979 4.44 23.52 24.17
CA HIS A 979 5.11 24.83 24.12
C HIS A 979 5.19 25.40 25.54
N SER A 980 6.37 25.29 26.17
CA SER A 980 6.63 25.82 27.50
C SER A 980 8.11 26.17 27.69
N ASP A 981 8.38 27.34 28.27
CA ASP A 981 9.72 27.77 28.70
C ASP A 981 10.20 27.01 29.94
N GLU A 982 9.38 26.09 30.48
CA GLU A 982 9.71 25.25 31.62
C GLU A 982 10.39 23.94 31.22
N VAL A 983 10.37 23.58 29.93
CA VAL A 983 11.07 22.41 29.39
C VAL A 983 12.54 22.74 29.22
N LEU A 984 13.42 21.97 29.87
CA LEU A 984 14.88 22.16 29.83
C LEU A 984 15.54 21.31 28.76
N PHE A 985 15.22 20.02 28.72
CA PHE A 985 15.77 19.03 27.78
C PHE A 985 14.70 17.99 27.47
N HIS A 986 14.71 17.43 26.26
CA HIS A 986 13.83 16.31 25.94
C HIS A 986 14.42 15.37 24.90
N THR A 987 14.00 14.11 24.94
CA THR A 987 14.20 13.17 23.83
C THR A 987 13.15 13.38 22.74
N ASP A 988 13.37 12.77 21.59
CA ASP A 988 12.26 12.52 20.66
C ASP A 988 11.32 11.48 21.27
N ILE A 989 10.13 11.35 20.68
CA ILE A 989 9.26 10.22 20.99
C ILE A 989 9.95 8.94 20.50
N VAL A 990 10.14 7.99 21.40
CA VAL A 990 10.88 6.75 21.18
C VAL A 990 9.87 5.64 20.91
N PRO A 991 9.82 5.08 19.69
CA PRO A 991 8.91 3.97 19.38
C PRO A 991 9.20 2.71 20.21
N PRO A 992 8.24 1.78 20.27
CA PRO A 992 8.46 0.45 20.84
C PRO A 992 9.72 -0.25 20.28
N GLY A 993 10.48 -0.90 21.16
CA GLY A 993 11.70 -1.64 20.82
C GLY A 993 12.86 -0.77 20.33
N SER A 994 12.72 0.56 20.40
CA SER A 994 13.73 1.52 19.92
C SER A 994 14.37 2.29 21.07
N GLU A 995 15.40 3.06 20.76
CA GLU A 995 16.05 3.96 21.71
C GLU A 995 16.40 5.29 21.04
N PHE A 996 16.52 6.35 21.84
CA PHE A 996 16.90 7.67 21.37
C PHE A 996 17.89 8.33 22.32
N THR A 997 18.90 9.01 21.76
CA THR A 997 19.99 9.61 22.53
C THR A 997 20.07 11.12 22.31
N ILE A 998 20.20 11.85 23.41
CA ILE A 998 20.47 13.30 23.44
C ILE A 998 21.76 13.60 24.22
N TYR A 999 22.31 14.78 23.98
CA TYR A 999 23.53 15.29 24.60
C TYR A 999 23.28 16.68 25.17
N PHE A 1000 23.46 16.83 26.47
CA PHE A 1000 23.26 18.10 27.17
C PHE A 1000 24.20 18.26 28.36
N ARG A 1001 24.26 19.45 28.94
CA ARG A 1001 24.90 19.67 30.23
C ARG A 1001 23.85 19.75 31.33
N ALA A 1002 24.05 19.00 32.40
CA ALA A 1002 23.17 19.06 33.57
C ALA A 1002 23.04 20.53 34.06
N PRO A 1003 21.91 20.91 34.67
CA PRO A 1003 21.75 22.22 35.27
C PRO A 1003 22.93 22.59 36.18
N LYS A 1004 23.30 23.87 36.22
CA LYS A 1004 24.42 24.36 37.05
C LYS A 1004 24.02 24.59 38.50
N GLU A 1005 22.74 24.82 38.75
CA GLU A 1005 22.19 25.02 40.07
C GLU A 1005 21.85 23.65 40.66
N PRO A 1006 22.50 23.25 41.77
CA PRO A 1006 22.12 22.04 42.49
C PRO A 1006 20.65 22.09 42.90
N GLY A 1007 19.98 20.94 42.85
CA GLY A 1007 18.55 20.86 43.13
C GLY A 1007 17.89 19.63 42.51
N VAL A 1008 16.59 19.51 42.75
CA VAL A 1008 15.77 18.40 42.23
C VAL A 1008 14.98 18.89 41.02
N TYR A 1009 15.28 18.31 39.86
CA TYR A 1009 14.63 18.64 38.60
C TYR A 1009 13.68 17.51 38.20
N PRO A 1010 12.36 17.75 38.08
CA PRO A 1010 11.44 16.70 37.66
C PRO A 1010 11.69 16.34 36.19
N TYR A 1011 11.46 15.07 35.85
CA TYR A 1011 11.25 14.64 34.48
C TYR A 1011 9.97 13.82 34.32
N LEU A 1012 9.40 13.83 33.12
CA LEU A 1012 8.13 13.17 32.80
C LEU A 1012 8.10 12.65 31.37
N CYS A 1013 7.22 11.68 31.11
CA CYS A 1013 6.78 11.33 29.75
C CYS A 1013 5.58 12.23 29.38
N THR A 1014 5.73 13.02 28.33
CA THR A 1014 4.71 13.96 27.82
C THR A 1014 3.84 13.36 26.71
N PHE A 1015 4.02 12.08 26.38
CA PHE A 1015 3.02 11.38 25.59
C PHE A 1015 1.65 11.49 26.32
N PRO A 1016 0.57 11.92 25.64
CA PRO A 1016 -0.67 12.30 26.31
C PRO A 1016 -1.18 11.22 27.28
N GLY A 1017 -1.47 11.61 28.52
CA GLY A 1017 -1.94 10.72 29.59
C GLY A 1017 -0.84 10.00 30.41
N HIS A 1018 0.42 9.98 29.96
CA HIS A 1018 1.46 9.18 30.63
C HIS A 1018 2.05 9.85 31.87
N TRP A 1019 2.26 11.17 31.85
CA TRP A 1019 3.02 11.92 32.87
C TRP A 1019 2.51 11.77 34.31
N MET A 1020 1.23 11.44 34.48
CA MET A 1020 0.59 11.32 35.80
C MET A 1020 1.24 10.25 36.67
N VAL A 1021 1.71 9.19 36.03
CA VAL A 1021 2.40 8.06 36.68
C VAL A 1021 3.82 7.85 36.14
N MET A 1022 4.11 8.34 34.93
CA MET A 1022 5.41 8.22 34.26
C MET A 1022 6.26 9.48 34.46
N ASN A 1023 6.77 9.64 35.67
CA ASN A 1023 7.65 10.74 36.04
C ASN A 1023 8.69 10.31 37.09
N GLY A 1024 9.76 11.10 37.22
CA GLY A 1024 10.83 10.92 38.18
C GLY A 1024 11.63 12.19 38.39
N GLU A 1025 12.80 12.08 39.01
CA GLU A 1025 13.62 13.19 39.45
C GLU A 1025 15.08 13.02 39.05
N LEU A 1026 15.66 14.10 38.50
CA LEU A 1026 17.09 14.27 38.29
C LEU A 1026 17.63 15.13 39.44
N ILE A 1027 18.39 14.52 40.34
CA ILE A 1027 19.08 15.21 41.44
C ILE A 1027 20.42 15.71 40.90
N VAL A 1028 20.58 17.03 40.93
CA VAL A 1028 21.81 17.73 40.53
C VAL A 1028 22.58 18.11 41.79
N GLU A 1029 23.79 17.57 41.95
CA GLU A 1029 24.62 17.76 43.15
C GLU A 1029 25.84 18.63 42.87
N SER A 1030 26.26 19.43 43.87
CA SER A 1030 27.46 20.27 43.77
C SER A 1030 28.74 19.43 43.66
N ASP A 1031 28.78 18.27 44.33
CA ASP A 1031 29.80 17.25 44.20
C ASP A 1031 29.15 15.86 44.31
N MET A 1032 29.53 14.94 43.42
CA MET A 1032 29.12 13.53 43.46
C MET A 1032 30.08 12.78 44.40
N PRO A 1033 29.60 11.90 45.28
CA PRO A 1033 30.46 11.05 46.12
C PRO A 1033 31.30 10.04 45.33
#